data_AF-A0A2M7VYQ0-F1
#
_entry.id   AF-A0A2M7VYQ0-F1
#
_cell.length_a   1.000
_cell.length_b   1.000
_cell.length_c   1.000
_cell.angle_alpha   90.00
_cell.angle_beta   90.00
_cell.angle_gamma   90.00
#
_symmetry.space_group_name_H-M   'P 1'
#
loop_
_entity.id
_entity.type
_entity.pdbx_description
1 polymer ?
#
loop_
_entity_poly.entity_id
_entity_poly.type
_entity_poly.pdbx_seq_one_letter_code
_entity_poly.pdbx_strand_id
1 'polypeptide(L)'
;MKIQKFLLVFLIILTTFQTKADEGMWIPMLLEKYNIADMQEKGFKLTAEDIYSVNQASMKDAVMIFGRGCTGELISNQGLLITNHHCGYGQIQAHSSVEHDYLTNGYWAMSKEQELACPGLNVTFLIRMEDVSTQVLNGVTSEMSEEERQKTIKKNSVEIAKTATAETHYEASIKPFYYGNEYYLFVYEVFNDVRYVGSPPSAIGKFGGDTDNWMWPRHTGDFSLFRIYANQDNQPAEYAADNVPYQPKKYFAIAMDGVKKDDFTMVFGYPYKTEEYLTSYAIQQKLEIDNPHRIKARQKKIDILTLAMNADAKVRIQYAAKHAGISNAWKKWIGESKGLTRMHAVEKKEVLEKRFQEWANSTPENKKKYGSLLPQLKTIYTKLTPYRLAYAYYYEAGVSLDIVSYAGYWEKLITEKKIDTNTVENLKKATTGFYKNYNATTDKKLVTSLLQLYYDNVDANYQPTILLTIKNKYKGHVKAYTDQLYLKSKLVSEEKAMNLLNNFNGSTLKKLEKDPLYLLRKSIVALYDFKIKDSLLVLNNQIDLLQRTYMEGLLAMDKDKLFYPDANQTLRVAYGKVNGYEPIDGVSYKHYTTLEGIIEKDNPEIYDYDVPDQLKTLYNKKDYGQYAENGEVHVCFIASNHTTGGNSGSPVLNANGDLIGVNFDRCWEGTMSDIMYDKDQCRNIALDIRYALFIIDKFAGADHLIKEMSLVRKNPVEIKVE
;
A
#
# COMPACT_ATOMS: atom_id res chain seq x y z
N MET A 1 2.60 8.77 -62.07
CA MET A 1 2.67 9.84 -61.04
C MET A 1 1.40 10.08 -60.21
N LYS A 2 0.20 9.61 -60.60
CA LYS A 2 -1.02 9.80 -59.77
C LYS A 2 -1.27 8.69 -58.72
N ILE A 3 -0.70 7.50 -58.88
CA ILE A 3 -0.88 6.36 -57.94
C ILE A 3 0.08 6.43 -56.74
N GLN A 4 1.28 6.97 -56.91
CA GLN A 4 2.26 7.15 -55.82
C GLN A 4 1.86 8.23 -54.80
N LYS A 5 1.03 9.21 -55.18
CA LYS A 5 0.51 10.22 -54.24
C LYS A 5 -0.63 9.69 -53.37
N PHE A 6 -1.40 8.70 -53.84
CA PHE A 6 -2.46 8.07 -53.04
C PHE A 6 -1.91 7.10 -52.00
N LEU A 7 -0.82 6.39 -52.30
CA LEU A 7 -0.11 5.54 -51.33
C LEU A 7 0.56 6.34 -50.21
N LEU A 8 1.06 7.55 -50.49
CA LEU A 8 1.67 8.40 -49.45
C LEU A 8 0.62 9.00 -48.49
N VAL A 9 -0.59 9.30 -48.99
CA VAL A 9 -1.70 9.79 -48.15
C VAL A 9 -2.30 8.66 -47.31
N PHE A 10 -2.35 7.43 -47.83
CA PHE A 10 -2.80 6.26 -47.07
C PHE A 10 -1.77 5.81 -46.01
N LEU A 11 -0.47 6.02 -46.25
CA LEU A 11 0.60 5.70 -45.28
C LEU A 11 0.70 6.73 -44.13
N ILE A 12 0.31 7.99 -44.36
CA ILE A 12 0.29 9.05 -43.33
C ILE A 12 -0.95 8.94 -42.41
N ILE A 13 -2.05 8.37 -42.90
CA ILE A 13 -3.28 8.14 -42.10
C ILE A 13 -3.13 6.92 -41.16
N LEU A 14 -2.14 6.05 -41.39
CA LEU A 14 -1.87 4.87 -40.54
C LEU A 14 -0.94 5.14 -39.35
N THR A 15 -0.42 6.35 -39.17
CA THR A 15 0.51 6.70 -38.07
C THR A 15 -0.10 7.51 -36.91
N THR A 16 -1.43 7.66 -36.85
CA THR A 16 -2.12 8.27 -35.69
C THR A 16 -3.07 7.30 -34.99
N PHE A 17 -2.63 6.07 -34.76
CA PHE A 17 -3.13 5.35 -33.59
C PHE A 17 -2.35 5.87 -32.38
N GLN A 18 -2.77 7.02 -31.84
CA GLN A 18 -2.45 7.31 -30.45
C GLN A 18 -3.08 6.19 -29.63
N THR A 19 -2.26 5.31 -29.07
CA THR A 19 -2.71 4.36 -28.06
C THR A 19 -3.23 5.17 -26.88
N LYS A 20 -4.55 5.28 -26.77
CA LYS A 20 -5.24 6.03 -25.70
C LYS A 20 -5.37 5.14 -24.46
N ALA A 21 -5.13 5.71 -23.29
CA ALA A 21 -4.47 5.04 -22.17
C ALA A 21 -5.31 3.93 -21.50
N ASP A 22 -4.76 2.70 -21.46
CA ASP A 22 -5.13 1.65 -20.49
C ASP A 22 -4.33 1.80 -19.17
N GLU A 23 -3.43 2.79 -19.11
CA GLU A 23 -2.53 3.06 -17.99
C GLU A 23 -2.81 4.44 -17.36
N GLY A 24 -2.51 4.56 -16.07
CA GLY A 24 -2.47 5.84 -15.36
C GLY A 24 -3.45 5.97 -14.21
N MET A 25 -3.14 6.90 -13.30
CA MET A 25 -3.92 7.21 -12.11
C MET A 25 -4.31 8.69 -12.13
N TRP A 26 -5.47 8.97 -12.72
CA TRP A 26 -5.92 10.29 -13.15
C TRP A 26 -6.54 11.10 -12.02
N ILE A 27 -6.35 12.42 -12.05
CA ILE A 27 -6.96 13.35 -11.09
C ILE A 27 -8.45 13.53 -11.45
N PRO A 28 -9.40 13.24 -10.54
CA PRO A 28 -10.84 13.27 -10.85
C PRO A 28 -11.34 14.62 -11.38
N MET A 29 -10.89 15.74 -10.79
CA MET A 29 -11.30 17.08 -11.23
C MET A 29 -10.83 17.45 -12.66
N LEU A 30 -9.93 16.66 -13.27
CA LEU A 30 -9.38 16.91 -14.60
C LEU A 30 -9.89 15.93 -15.68
N LEU A 31 -10.79 15.01 -15.31
CA LEU A 31 -11.27 13.96 -16.23
C LEU A 31 -12.00 14.54 -17.45
N GLU A 32 -12.79 15.61 -17.27
CA GLU A 32 -13.48 16.29 -18.36
C GLU A 32 -12.50 16.77 -19.44
N LYS A 33 -11.35 17.29 -19.00
CA LYS A 33 -10.33 17.84 -19.89
C LYS A 33 -9.55 16.76 -20.65
N TYR A 34 -9.30 15.61 -20.02
CA TYR A 34 -8.27 14.69 -20.49
C TYR A 34 -8.72 13.25 -20.76
N ASN A 35 -9.80 12.77 -20.15
CA ASN A 35 -10.06 11.32 -20.07
C ASN A 35 -11.47 10.91 -20.45
N ILE A 36 -12.50 11.73 -20.20
CA ILE A 36 -13.89 11.28 -20.31
C ILE A 36 -14.25 10.79 -21.72
N ALA A 37 -13.73 11.45 -22.76
CA ALA A 37 -13.95 11.05 -24.15
C ALA A 37 -13.35 9.66 -24.45
N ASP A 38 -12.16 9.35 -23.92
CA ASP A 38 -11.55 8.02 -24.05
C ASP A 38 -12.31 6.96 -23.24
N MET A 39 -12.73 7.30 -22.02
CA MET A 39 -13.55 6.40 -21.21
C MET A 39 -14.86 6.03 -21.93
N GLN A 40 -15.53 7.00 -22.54
CA GLN A 40 -16.76 6.78 -23.30
C GLN A 40 -16.53 5.99 -24.58
N GLU A 41 -15.43 6.22 -25.29
CA GLU A 41 -15.00 5.39 -26.42
C GLU A 41 -14.78 3.92 -25.99
N LYS A 42 -14.31 3.70 -24.76
CA LYS A 42 -14.13 2.37 -24.13
C LYS A 42 -15.41 1.80 -23.50
N GLY A 43 -16.55 2.50 -23.61
CA GLY A 43 -17.86 2.00 -23.22
C GLY A 43 -18.41 2.54 -21.90
N PHE A 44 -17.72 3.47 -21.23
CA PHE A 44 -18.29 4.21 -20.10
C PHE A 44 -19.49 5.04 -20.55
N LYS A 45 -20.56 5.10 -19.76
CA LYS A 45 -21.82 5.74 -20.17
C LYS A 45 -22.14 7.04 -19.46
N LEU A 46 -21.36 7.40 -18.45
CA LEU A 46 -21.60 8.56 -17.60
C LEU A 46 -20.68 9.72 -17.99
N THR A 47 -20.86 10.84 -17.29
CA THR A 47 -20.11 12.08 -17.48
C THR A 47 -18.97 12.21 -16.46
N ALA A 48 -18.07 13.18 -16.65
CA ALA A 48 -17.06 13.49 -15.64
C ALA A 48 -17.69 13.99 -14.33
N GLU A 49 -18.82 14.71 -14.42
CA GLU A 49 -19.55 15.23 -13.24
C GLU A 49 -20.20 14.13 -12.41
N ASP A 50 -20.56 12.99 -13.02
CA ASP A 50 -21.03 11.82 -12.28
C ASP A 50 -19.92 11.22 -11.40
N ILE A 51 -18.66 11.31 -11.83
CA ILE A 51 -17.49 10.82 -11.09
C ILE A 51 -17.08 11.82 -10.01
N TYR A 52 -16.94 13.10 -10.39
CA TYR A 52 -16.50 14.17 -9.51
C TYR A 52 -17.25 15.46 -9.81
N SER A 53 -18.00 15.96 -8.82
CA SER A 53 -18.58 17.31 -8.85
C SER A 53 -18.47 17.97 -7.48
N VAL A 54 -18.31 19.30 -7.46
CA VAL A 54 -18.41 20.12 -6.24
C VAL A 54 -19.80 20.71 -6.05
N ASN A 55 -20.64 20.67 -7.10
CA ASN A 55 -21.96 21.32 -7.12
C ASN A 55 -23.11 20.33 -6.84
N GLN A 56 -22.87 19.03 -7.03
CA GLN A 56 -23.86 17.97 -6.82
C GLN A 56 -23.20 16.72 -6.24
N ALA A 57 -24.02 15.80 -5.71
CA ALA A 57 -23.54 14.49 -5.29
C ALA A 57 -22.99 13.71 -6.48
N SER A 58 -21.82 13.10 -6.31
CA SER A 58 -21.11 12.33 -7.33
C SER A 58 -20.49 11.07 -6.71
N MET A 59 -19.88 10.19 -7.51
CA MET A 59 -19.26 8.96 -7.01
C MET A 59 -18.19 9.24 -5.94
N LYS A 60 -17.51 10.40 -5.97
CA LYS A 60 -16.51 10.76 -4.95
C LYS A 60 -17.08 10.72 -3.53
N ASP A 61 -18.39 11.02 -3.39
CA ASP A 61 -19.06 11.10 -2.09
C ASP A 61 -19.37 9.72 -1.51
N ALA A 62 -19.13 8.65 -2.28
CA ALA A 62 -19.23 7.27 -1.84
C ALA A 62 -17.85 6.62 -1.58
N VAL A 63 -16.74 7.32 -1.79
CA VAL A 63 -15.36 6.78 -1.70
C VAL A 63 -14.53 7.55 -0.68
N MET A 64 -13.92 6.84 0.27
CA MET A 64 -13.18 7.43 1.39
C MET A 64 -11.82 6.78 1.58
N ILE A 65 -10.93 7.51 2.26
CA ILE A 65 -9.79 6.89 2.92
C ILE A 65 -10.34 6.11 4.10
N PHE A 66 -9.98 4.83 4.21
CA PHE A 66 -10.27 3.99 5.35
C PHE A 66 -9.03 3.89 6.25
N GLY A 67 -9.15 4.41 7.47
CA GLY A 67 -8.08 4.44 8.46
C GLY A 67 -6.79 5.08 7.93
N ARG A 68 -5.69 4.33 7.93
CA ARG A 68 -4.34 4.88 7.68
C ARG A 68 -3.92 4.91 6.21
N GLY A 69 -4.79 4.54 5.28
CA GLY A 69 -4.48 4.64 3.84
C GLY A 69 -5.01 3.54 2.94
N CYS A 70 -5.94 2.70 3.41
CA CYS A 70 -6.78 1.93 2.48
C CYS A 70 -7.86 2.83 1.88
N THR A 71 -8.57 2.31 0.89
CA THR A 71 -9.83 2.86 0.40
C THR A 71 -11.00 2.09 1.02
N GLY A 72 -12.15 2.73 1.13
CA GLY A 72 -13.43 2.07 1.37
C GLY A 72 -14.53 2.73 0.57
N GLU A 73 -15.64 2.03 0.39
CA GLU A 73 -16.80 2.51 -0.35
C GLU A 73 -18.13 2.27 0.36
N LEU A 74 -19.08 3.19 0.18
CA LEU A 74 -20.44 3.08 0.70
C LEU A 74 -21.32 2.24 -0.22
N ILE A 75 -22.03 1.28 0.37
CA ILE A 75 -22.90 0.31 -0.34
C ILE A 75 -24.35 0.31 0.15
N SER A 76 -24.70 1.24 1.05
CA SER A 76 -26.07 1.46 1.49
C SER A 76 -26.36 2.93 1.79
N ASN A 77 -27.64 3.24 1.97
CA ASN A 77 -28.09 4.54 2.44
C ASN A 77 -27.99 4.72 3.96
N GLN A 78 -27.47 3.75 4.72
CA GLN A 78 -27.31 3.87 6.18
C GLN A 78 -25.83 3.72 6.59
N GLY A 79 -24.93 4.21 5.75
CA GLY A 79 -23.51 4.33 6.10
C GLY A 79 -22.77 2.99 6.11
N LEU A 80 -23.36 1.90 5.61
CA LEU A 80 -22.68 0.62 5.46
C LEU A 80 -21.58 0.78 4.42
N LEU A 81 -20.36 0.47 4.81
CA LEU A 81 -19.19 0.52 3.96
C LEU A 81 -18.53 -0.85 3.85
N ILE A 82 -17.94 -1.11 2.69
CA ILE A 82 -17.11 -2.29 2.43
C ILE A 82 -15.67 -1.83 2.15
N THR A 83 -14.72 -2.60 2.69
CA THR A 83 -13.29 -2.50 2.40
C THR A 83 -12.68 -3.90 2.45
N ASN A 84 -11.38 -4.05 2.24
CA ASN A 84 -10.75 -5.36 2.30
C ASN A 84 -10.67 -5.92 3.73
N HIS A 85 -10.69 -7.25 3.87
CA HIS A 85 -10.45 -7.94 5.12
C HIS A 85 -9.08 -7.55 5.69
N HIS A 86 -8.05 -7.44 4.84
CA HIS A 86 -6.72 -7.02 5.30
C HIS A 86 -6.65 -5.54 5.72
N CYS A 87 -7.55 -4.68 5.24
CA CYS A 87 -7.70 -3.30 5.68
C CYS A 87 -8.39 -3.21 7.04
N GLY A 88 -9.44 -4.00 7.25
CA GLY A 88 -10.14 -4.15 8.54
C GLY A 88 -9.37 -4.96 9.58
N TYR A 89 -8.34 -5.72 9.19
CA TYR A 89 -7.66 -6.73 10.02
C TYR A 89 -7.18 -6.22 11.38
N GLY A 90 -6.70 -4.97 11.45
CA GLY A 90 -6.28 -4.36 12.71
C GLY A 90 -7.43 -4.26 13.72
N GLN A 91 -8.64 -3.94 13.25
CA GLN A 91 -9.84 -3.87 14.10
C GLN A 91 -10.40 -5.26 14.40
N ILE A 92 -10.42 -6.17 13.41
CA ILE A 92 -10.83 -7.57 13.62
C ILE A 92 -9.97 -8.19 14.74
N GLN A 93 -8.65 -7.99 14.67
CA GLN A 93 -7.71 -8.44 15.70
C GLN A 93 -7.97 -7.76 17.05
N ALA A 94 -8.19 -6.44 17.06
CA ALA A 94 -8.42 -5.69 18.30
C ALA A 94 -9.66 -6.16 19.06
N HIS A 95 -10.69 -6.62 18.35
CA HIS A 95 -11.91 -7.17 18.94
C HIS A 95 -11.83 -8.68 19.23
N SER A 96 -10.83 -9.39 18.73
CA SER A 96 -10.70 -10.83 18.94
C SER A 96 -10.10 -11.18 20.31
N SER A 97 -10.61 -12.25 20.92
CA SER A 97 -10.09 -12.85 22.16
C SER A 97 -10.05 -14.37 22.05
N VAL A 98 -9.57 -15.06 23.10
CA VAL A 98 -9.66 -16.53 23.17
C VAL A 98 -11.13 -16.99 23.23
N GLU A 99 -11.99 -16.20 23.87
CA GLU A 99 -13.42 -16.49 24.01
C GLU A 99 -14.19 -16.14 22.73
N HIS A 100 -13.77 -15.09 22.03
CA HIS A 100 -14.42 -14.55 20.84
C HIS A 100 -13.38 -14.36 19.72
N ASP A 101 -12.99 -15.45 19.07
CA ASP A 101 -11.98 -15.45 18.02
C ASP A 101 -12.59 -15.08 16.66
N TYR A 102 -12.72 -13.77 16.40
CA TYR A 102 -13.26 -13.27 15.14
C TYR A 102 -12.30 -13.43 13.95
N LEU A 103 -11.00 -13.62 14.21
CA LEU A 103 -10.04 -13.94 13.15
C LEU A 103 -10.32 -15.32 12.57
N THR A 104 -10.54 -16.31 13.42
CA THR A 104 -10.79 -17.70 12.98
C THR A 104 -12.24 -17.89 12.52
N ASN A 105 -13.21 -17.33 13.24
CA ASN A 105 -14.63 -17.63 13.02
C ASN A 105 -15.36 -16.58 12.15
N GLY A 106 -14.74 -15.43 11.90
CA GLY A 106 -15.45 -14.26 11.38
C GLY A 106 -16.35 -13.63 12.43
N TYR A 107 -17.09 -12.60 12.04
CA TYR A 107 -18.05 -11.90 12.88
C TYR A 107 -19.15 -11.28 12.03
N TRP A 108 -20.38 -11.26 12.53
CA TRP A 108 -21.52 -10.65 11.85
C TRP A 108 -22.48 -10.07 12.89
N ALA A 109 -22.54 -8.75 12.99
CA ALA A 109 -23.54 -8.06 13.79
C ALA A 109 -24.94 -8.35 13.21
N MET A 110 -25.82 -8.97 13.99
CA MET A 110 -27.19 -9.28 13.55
C MET A 110 -28.16 -8.12 13.76
N SER A 111 -27.70 -7.04 14.38
CA SER A 111 -28.41 -5.77 14.54
C SER A 111 -27.40 -4.64 14.73
N LYS A 112 -27.85 -3.38 14.59
CA LYS A 112 -26.99 -2.19 14.74
C LYS A 112 -26.39 -2.07 16.14
N GLU A 113 -27.10 -2.54 17.15
CA GLU A 113 -26.66 -2.54 18.55
C GLU A 113 -25.51 -3.53 18.80
N GLN A 114 -25.34 -4.52 17.92
CA GLN A 114 -24.24 -5.47 18.01
C GLN A 114 -22.96 -4.94 17.37
N GLU A 115 -23.05 -3.94 16.48
CA GLU A 115 -21.89 -3.37 15.78
C GLU A 115 -20.86 -2.81 16.77
N LEU A 116 -19.60 -3.23 16.61
CA LEU A 116 -18.56 -2.98 17.60
C LEU A 116 -17.84 -1.67 17.31
N ALA A 117 -17.83 -0.72 18.25
CA ALA A 117 -17.09 0.53 18.09
C ALA A 117 -15.58 0.27 17.92
N CYS A 118 -14.93 0.98 16.99
CA CYS A 118 -13.50 0.85 16.71
C CYS A 118 -12.71 2.12 17.10
N PRO A 119 -12.36 2.32 18.39
CA PRO A 119 -11.61 3.50 18.81
C PRO A 119 -10.32 3.73 18.01
N GLY A 120 -10.19 4.94 17.47
CA GLY A 120 -9.03 5.34 16.66
C GLY A 120 -9.06 4.90 15.20
N LEU A 121 -10.13 4.24 14.75
CA LEU A 121 -10.46 4.13 13.33
C LEU A 121 -11.24 5.38 12.89
N ASN A 122 -10.91 5.93 11.73
CA ASN A 122 -11.67 6.98 11.09
C ASN A 122 -11.84 6.69 9.60
N VAL A 123 -12.76 7.41 8.97
CA VAL A 123 -12.90 7.49 7.52
C VAL A 123 -12.89 8.94 7.07
N THR A 124 -12.27 9.21 5.92
CA THR A 124 -12.07 10.56 5.41
C THR A 124 -12.63 10.73 4.01
N PHE A 125 -13.63 11.58 3.85
CA PHE A 125 -14.28 11.91 2.59
C PHE A 125 -13.67 13.13 1.94
N LEU A 126 -13.46 13.08 0.62
CA LEU A 126 -13.06 14.24 -0.16
C LEU A 126 -14.25 15.15 -0.46
N ILE A 127 -14.22 16.37 0.08
CA ILE A 127 -15.24 17.40 -0.18
C ILE A 127 -14.97 18.10 -1.50
N ARG A 128 -13.76 18.63 -1.69
CA ARG A 128 -13.36 19.33 -2.92
C ARG A 128 -11.84 19.33 -3.12
N MET A 129 -11.46 19.65 -4.35
CA MET A 129 -10.08 19.80 -4.81
C MET A 129 -9.93 21.16 -5.49
N GLU A 130 -8.73 21.74 -5.43
CA GLU A 130 -8.43 23.02 -6.06
C GLU A 130 -6.97 23.06 -6.47
N ASP A 131 -6.67 23.56 -7.67
CA ASP A 131 -5.30 23.89 -8.06
C ASP A 131 -4.87 25.15 -7.32
N VAL A 132 -3.85 25.01 -6.47
CA VAL A 132 -3.30 26.10 -5.66
C VAL A 132 -1.82 26.33 -5.98
N SER A 133 -1.36 25.87 -7.15
CA SER A 133 0.05 25.91 -7.56
C SER A 133 0.62 27.32 -7.49
N THR A 134 -0.10 28.32 -7.99
CA THR A 134 0.33 29.73 -7.97
C THR A 134 0.46 30.26 -6.53
N GLN A 135 -0.50 29.96 -5.66
CA GLN A 135 -0.48 30.40 -4.26
C GLN A 135 0.65 29.73 -3.47
N VAL A 136 0.84 28.42 -3.67
CA VAL A 136 1.89 27.65 -2.98
C VAL A 136 3.28 28.08 -3.42
N LEU A 137 3.48 28.32 -4.71
CA LEU A 137 4.77 28.74 -5.28
C LEU A 137 5.03 30.24 -5.15
N ASN A 138 4.14 31.02 -4.54
CA ASN A 138 4.35 32.44 -4.34
C ASN A 138 5.63 32.71 -3.50
N GLY A 139 6.53 33.52 -4.04
CA GLY A 139 7.82 33.82 -3.43
C GLY A 139 8.88 32.73 -3.59
N VAL A 140 8.58 31.60 -4.25
CA VAL A 140 9.58 30.59 -4.62
C VAL A 140 10.35 31.07 -5.85
N THR A 141 11.68 31.07 -5.79
CA THR A 141 12.56 31.51 -6.88
C THR A 141 13.55 30.42 -7.27
N SER A 142 14.16 30.52 -8.45
CA SER A 142 15.15 29.55 -8.95
C SER A 142 16.47 29.56 -8.17
N GLU A 143 16.73 30.62 -7.41
CA GLU A 143 17.98 30.84 -6.68
C GLU A 143 17.95 30.26 -5.26
N MET A 144 16.76 29.87 -4.76
CA MET A 144 16.61 29.29 -3.43
C MET A 144 17.27 27.91 -3.31
N SER A 145 17.86 27.62 -2.16
CA SER A 145 18.18 26.23 -1.81
C SER A 145 16.91 25.39 -1.69
N GLU A 146 17.03 24.07 -1.86
CA GLU A 146 15.87 23.17 -1.71
C GLU A 146 15.25 23.28 -0.31
N GLU A 147 16.07 23.47 0.73
CA GLU A 147 15.57 23.65 2.11
C GLU A 147 14.74 24.93 2.25
N GLU A 148 15.22 26.07 1.73
CA GLU A 148 14.48 27.33 1.74
C GLU A 148 13.19 27.25 0.93
N ARG A 149 13.25 26.61 -0.24
CA ARG A 149 12.07 26.35 -1.08
C ARG A 149 11.02 25.57 -0.30
N GLN A 150 11.39 24.44 0.32
CA GLN A 150 10.45 23.62 1.09
C GLN A 150 9.89 24.36 2.31
N LYS A 151 10.70 25.21 2.96
CA LYS A 151 10.24 26.05 4.07
C LYS A 151 9.19 27.08 3.61
N THR A 152 9.41 27.75 2.49
CA THR A 152 8.47 28.71 1.91
C THR A 152 7.17 28.02 1.49
N ILE A 153 7.27 26.89 0.78
CA ILE A 153 6.11 26.08 0.37
C ILE A 153 5.31 25.62 1.58
N LYS A 154 5.97 25.10 2.62
CA LYS A 154 5.30 24.68 3.85
C LYS A 154 4.56 25.85 4.52
N LYS A 155 5.18 27.03 4.60
CA LYS A 155 4.54 28.24 5.14
C LYS A 155 3.28 28.60 4.35
N ASN A 156 3.40 28.73 3.03
CA ASN A 156 2.28 29.08 2.15
C ASN A 156 1.17 28.04 2.24
N SER A 157 1.53 26.76 2.31
CA SER A 157 0.58 25.65 2.37
C SER A 157 -0.24 25.65 3.66
N VAL A 158 0.40 25.95 4.80
CA VAL A 158 -0.31 26.09 6.09
C VAL A 158 -1.32 27.24 6.05
N GLU A 159 -0.96 28.36 5.42
CA GLU A 159 -1.86 29.52 5.29
C GLU A 159 -3.06 29.21 4.39
N ILE A 160 -2.81 28.62 3.21
CA ILE A 160 -3.87 28.24 2.26
C ILE A 160 -4.82 27.22 2.90
N ALA A 161 -4.29 26.18 3.55
CA ALA A 161 -5.10 25.17 4.22
C ALA A 161 -5.96 25.78 5.34
N LYS A 162 -5.39 26.69 6.15
CA LYS A 162 -6.12 27.39 7.21
C LYS A 162 -7.26 28.25 6.66
N THR A 163 -7.02 28.97 5.56
CA THR A 163 -8.07 29.77 4.92
C THR A 163 -9.17 28.89 4.33
N ALA A 164 -8.80 27.76 3.73
CA ALA A 164 -9.75 26.84 3.10
C ALA A 164 -10.73 26.16 4.07
N THR A 165 -10.38 26.09 5.36
CA THR A 165 -11.18 25.44 6.40
C THR A 165 -11.64 26.38 7.51
N ALA A 166 -11.40 27.69 7.36
CA ALA A 166 -11.82 28.69 8.33
C ALA A 166 -13.33 28.58 8.63
N GLU A 167 -13.69 28.55 9.92
CA GLU A 167 -15.08 28.45 10.39
C GLU A 167 -15.83 27.17 9.96
N THR A 168 -15.08 26.09 9.66
CA THR A 168 -15.64 24.76 9.34
C THR A 168 -15.03 23.67 10.21
N HIS A 169 -15.63 22.47 10.21
CA HIS A 169 -15.04 21.27 10.82
C HIS A 169 -14.14 20.49 9.85
N TYR A 170 -13.94 20.99 8.63
CA TYR A 170 -13.15 20.30 7.62
C TYR A 170 -11.65 20.37 7.90
N GLU A 171 -10.94 19.37 7.38
CA GLU A 171 -9.48 19.37 7.32
C GLU A 171 -9.01 19.67 5.90
N ALA A 172 -7.85 20.29 5.77
CA ALA A 172 -7.25 20.56 4.47
C ALA A 172 -5.80 20.07 4.41
N SER A 173 -5.43 19.51 3.27
CA SER A 173 -4.05 19.18 2.97
C SER A 173 -3.68 19.62 1.57
N ILE A 174 -2.44 20.04 1.39
CA ILE A 174 -1.88 20.37 0.07
C ILE A 174 -0.89 19.27 -0.30
N LYS A 175 -0.99 18.77 -1.52
CA LYS A 175 -0.13 17.68 -2.02
C LYS A 175 0.61 18.11 -3.27
N PRO A 176 1.92 17.77 -3.40
CA PRO A 176 2.69 18.03 -4.60
C PRO A 176 2.37 17.01 -5.69
N PHE A 177 2.30 17.48 -6.93
CA PHE A 177 2.13 16.69 -8.15
C PHE A 177 3.29 16.97 -9.10
N TYR A 178 3.60 16.00 -9.98
CA TYR A 178 4.73 16.08 -10.91
C TYR A 178 6.04 16.50 -10.23
N TYR A 179 6.40 15.82 -9.14
CA TYR A 179 7.60 16.14 -8.32
C TYR A 179 7.62 17.57 -7.75
N GLY A 180 6.45 18.17 -7.51
CA GLY A 180 6.32 19.52 -6.94
C GLY A 180 6.41 20.64 -7.97
N ASN A 181 6.07 20.34 -9.22
CA ASN A 181 5.78 21.35 -10.25
C ASN A 181 4.34 21.88 -10.14
N GLU A 182 3.42 21.07 -9.61
CA GLU A 182 2.03 21.45 -9.35
C GLU A 182 1.64 21.14 -7.90
N TYR A 183 0.67 21.87 -7.36
CA TYR A 183 0.15 21.68 -6.01
C TYR A 183 -1.37 21.79 -5.99
N TYR A 184 -2.02 20.79 -5.41
CA TYR A 184 -3.47 20.76 -5.27
C TYR A 184 -3.85 20.73 -3.79
N LEU A 185 -4.85 21.53 -3.45
CA LEU A 185 -5.54 21.53 -2.17
C LEU A 185 -6.61 20.44 -2.18
N PHE A 186 -6.72 19.72 -1.07
CA PHE A 186 -7.75 18.72 -0.81
C PHE A 186 -8.43 19.09 0.50
N VAL A 187 -9.73 19.33 0.46
CA VAL A 187 -10.56 19.58 1.64
C VAL A 187 -11.34 18.30 1.96
N TYR A 188 -11.28 17.89 3.21
CA TYR A 188 -11.76 16.61 3.69
C TYR A 188 -12.73 16.77 4.87
N GLU A 189 -13.63 15.79 5.01
CA GLU A 189 -14.49 15.60 6.16
C GLU A 189 -14.16 14.25 6.81
N VAL A 190 -13.92 14.24 8.12
CA VAL A 190 -13.41 13.08 8.86
C VAL A 190 -14.46 12.59 9.84
N PHE A 191 -14.88 11.34 9.74
CA PHE A 191 -15.79 10.68 10.68
C PHE A 191 -15.00 9.75 11.62
N ASN A 192 -15.22 9.90 12.94
CA ASN A 192 -14.47 9.20 13.99
C ASN A 192 -15.26 8.08 14.68
N ASP A 193 -16.58 8.00 14.50
CA ASP A 193 -17.39 6.86 14.93
C ASP A 193 -17.60 5.89 13.77
N VAL A 194 -16.69 4.92 13.66
CA VAL A 194 -16.75 3.83 12.69
C VAL A 194 -16.86 2.52 13.45
N ARG A 195 -17.87 1.72 13.14
CA ARG A 195 -18.18 0.47 13.86
C ARG A 195 -17.99 -0.73 12.96
N TYR A 196 -17.43 -1.80 13.51
CA TYR A 196 -17.24 -3.07 12.85
C TYR A 196 -18.56 -3.84 12.76
N VAL A 197 -18.99 -4.14 11.54
CA VAL A 197 -20.27 -4.79 11.23
C VAL A 197 -20.08 -6.26 10.97
N GLY A 198 -19.08 -6.64 10.18
CA GLY A 198 -18.80 -8.04 9.96
C GLY A 198 -17.65 -8.35 9.03
N SER A 199 -17.13 -9.57 9.12
CA SER A 199 -16.14 -10.10 8.19
C SER A 199 -16.29 -11.61 8.09
N PRO A 200 -15.91 -12.19 6.94
CA PRO A 200 -15.68 -13.63 6.87
C PRO A 200 -14.54 -14.06 7.82
N PRO A 201 -14.44 -15.37 8.13
CA PRO A 201 -13.26 -15.94 8.78
C PRO A 201 -12.00 -15.72 7.93
N SER A 202 -10.81 -15.69 8.55
CA SER A 202 -9.54 -15.52 7.85
C SER A 202 -9.29 -16.61 6.80
N ALA A 203 -9.83 -17.81 6.99
CA ALA A 203 -9.81 -18.89 6.02
C ALA A 203 -10.52 -18.54 4.69
N ILE A 204 -11.36 -17.51 4.67
CA ILE A 204 -11.98 -16.95 3.45
C ILE A 204 -11.36 -15.59 3.15
N GLY A 205 -11.29 -14.70 4.15
CA GLY A 205 -10.80 -13.32 4.02
C GLY A 205 -9.32 -13.20 3.65
N LYS A 206 -8.53 -14.24 3.88
CA LYS A 206 -7.09 -14.32 3.59
C LYS A 206 -6.69 -15.70 3.05
N PHE A 207 -7.63 -16.42 2.41
CA PHE A 207 -7.38 -17.72 1.80
C PHE A 207 -6.12 -17.73 0.93
N GLY A 208 -5.23 -18.68 1.19
CA GLY A 208 -3.93 -18.86 0.55
C GLY A 208 -2.78 -18.03 1.14
N GLY A 209 -3.05 -17.14 2.10
CA GLY A 209 -2.05 -16.42 2.89
C GLY A 209 -0.91 -15.82 2.07
N ASP A 210 0.33 -16.01 2.53
CA ASP A 210 1.53 -15.50 1.84
C ASP A 210 1.80 -16.19 0.50
N THR A 211 1.38 -17.46 0.36
CA THR A 211 1.58 -18.26 -0.85
C THR A 211 0.82 -17.68 -2.03
N ASP A 212 -0.43 -17.30 -1.83
CA ASP A 212 -1.26 -16.71 -2.88
C ASP A 212 -1.09 -15.19 -2.99
N ASN A 213 -0.54 -14.49 -1.99
CA ASN A 213 -0.32 -13.04 -2.03
C ASN A 213 0.43 -12.57 -3.30
N TRP A 214 -0.01 -11.50 -3.95
CA TRP A 214 0.44 -11.06 -5.29
C TRP A 214 0.23 -12.04 -6.46
N MET A 215 -0.36 -13.22 -6.27
CA MET A 215 -0.54 -14.21 -7.35
C MET A 215 -1.93 -14.12 -7.99
N TRP A 216 -1.98 -14.43 -9.28
CA TRP A 216 -3.20 -14.85 -10.00
C TRP A 216 -2.93 -16.24 -10.61
N PRO A 217 -3.88 -17.20 -10.62
CA PRO A 217 -5.27 -17.15 -10.13
C PRO A 217 -5.41 -16.95 -8.61
N ARG A 218 -6.42 -16.18 -8.18
CA ARG A 218 -6.71 -15.86 -6.78
C ARG A 218 -8.14 -16.26 -6.39
N HIS A 219 -8.34 -16.74 -5.16
CA HIS A 219 -9.63 -17.25 -4.67
C HIS A 219 -9.98 -16.71 -3.27
N THR A 220 -9.61 -15.46 -2.99
CA THR A 220 -9.72 -14.88 -1.64
C THR A 220 -10.96 -14.00 -1.53
N GLY A 221 -11.79 -14.25 -0.51
CA GLY A 221 -12.93 -13.39 -0.15
C GLY A 221 -12.50 -12.18 0.66
N ASP A 222 -11.59 -11.36 0.14
CA ASP A 222 -10.92 -10.29 0.89
C ASP A 222 -11.82 -9.05 1.09
N PHE A 223 -12.79 -9.17 2.01
CA PHE A 223 -13.64 -8.05 2.42
C PHE A 223 -13.94 -8.03 3.92
N SER A 224 -14.33 -6.85 4.40
CA SER A 224 -14.92 -6.61 5.71
C SER A 224 -15.88 -5.43 5.63
N LEU A 225 -16.86 -5.42 6.52
CA LEU A 225 -17.93 -4.43 6.59
C LEU A 225 -17.79 -3.59 7.85
N PHE A 226 -17.97 -2.29 7.68
CA PHE A 226 -18.05 -1.32 8.75
C PHE A 226 -19.25 -0.41 8.51
N ARG A 227 -19.62 0.38 9.52
CA ARG A 227 -20.65 1.39 9.40
C ARG A 227 -20.18 2.70 9.98
N ILE A 228 -20.45 3.78 9.24
CA ILE A 228 -20.19 5.14 9.69
C ILE A 228 -21.36 5.60 10.54
N TYR A 229 -21.07 6.17 11.69
CA TYR A 229 -22.03 6.81 12.57
C TYR A 229 -21.77 8.32 12.62
N ALA A 230 -22.85 9.07 12.80
CA ALA A 230 -22.87 10.52 12.84
C ALA A 230 -23.75 11.00 14.00
N ASN A 231 -23.64 12.28 14.33
CA ASN A 231 -24.60 12.89 15.25
C ASN A 231 -26.00 13.00 14.60
N GLN A 232 -26.97 13.51 15.37
CA GLN A 232 -28.36 13.70 14.91
C GLN A 232 -28.51 14.63 13.69
N ASP A 233 -27.53 15.50 13.46
CA ASP A 233 -27.48 16.42 12.31
C ASP A 233 -26.73 15.81 11.11
N ASN A 234 -26.42 14.51 11.16
CA ASN A 234 -25.66 13.77 10.14
C ASN A 234 -24.23 14.30 9.93
N GLN A 235 -23.66 14.95 10.95
CA GLN A 235 -22.29 15.48 10.96
C GLN A 235 -21.33 14.53 11.67
N PRO A 236 -20.02 14.61 11.38
CA PRO A 236 -19.01 13.86 12.10
C PRO A 236 -19.07 14.07 13.62
N ALA A 237 -18.94 12.98 14.35
CA ALA A 237 -18.85 12.98 15.80
C ALA A 237 -17.85 11.93 16.28
N GLU A 238 -17.34 12.14 17.49
CA GLU A 238 -16.72 11.06 18.26
C GLU A 238 -17.78 10.01 18.63
N TYR A 239 -17.32 8.82 19.03
CA TYR A 239 -18.22 7.77 19.49
C TYR A 239 -19.17 8.26 20.58
N ALA A 240 -20.47 8.09 20.34
CA ALA A 240 -21.52 8.24 21.33
C ALA A 240 -22.57 7.14 21.12
N ALA A 241 -23.15 6.67 22.22
CA ALA A 241 -24.13 5.58 22.16
C ALA A 241 -25.41 5.96 21.39
N ASP A 242 -25.73 7.25 21.34
CA ASP A 242 -26.89 7.86 20.67
C ASP A 242 -26.57 8.39 19.26
N ASN A 243 -25.34 8.24 18.76
CA ASN A 243 -25.05 8.47 17.35
C ASN A 243 -25.88 7.53 16.48
N VAL A 244 -26.23 8.00 15.28
CA VAL A 244 -27.07 7.27 14.32
C VAL A 244 -26.28 6.90 13.06
N PRO A 245 -26.70 5.86 12.32
CA PRO A 245 -26.08 5.53 11.03
C PRO A 245 -26.05 6.74 10.07
N TYR A 246 -24.86 7.05 9.58
CA TYR A 246 -24.63 8.15 8.62
C TYR A 246 -25.50 7.95 7.37
N GLN A 247 -26.17 9.01 6.95
CA GLN A 247 -26.95 9.07 5.71
C GLN A 247 -26.08 9.69 4.62
N PRO A 248 -25.53 8.90 3.68
CA PRO A 248 -24.59 9.41 2.70
C PRO A 248 -25.29 10.16 1.57
N LYS A 249 -24.56 11.12 0.97
CA LYS A 249 -25.01 11.83 -0.24
C LYS A 249 -25.09 10.89 -1.46
N LYS A 250 -24.22 9.88 -1.50
CA LYS A 250 -24.14 8.87 -2.56
C LYS A 250 -23.66 7.55 -1.95
N TYR A 251 -24.14 6.46 -2.50
CA TYR A 251 -23.64 5.10 -2.27
C TYR A 251 -23.76 4.32 -3.59
N PHE A 252 -23.03 3.22 -3.72
CA PHE A 252 -23.04 2.43 -4.94
C PHE A 252 -24.18 1.42 -4.95
N ALA A 253 -24.92 1.38 -6.06
CA ALA A 253 -25.74 0.23 -6.40
C ALA A 253 -24.82 -0.95 -6.76
N ILE A 254 -25.26 -2.18 -6.48
CA ILE A 254 -24.47 -3.39 -6.66
C ILE A 254 -25.01 -4.17 -7.86
N ALA A 255 -24.16 -4.39 -8.87
CA ALA A 255 -24.54 -5.10 -10.07
C ALA A 255 -24.55 -6.62 -9.84
N MET A 256 -25.65 -7.26 -10.22
CA MET A 256 -25.85 -8.71 -10.07
C MET A 256 -25.61 -9.50 -11.36
N ASP A 257 -25.33 -8.83 -12.48
CA ASP A 257 -25.14 -9.48 -13.80
C ASP A 257 -23.75 -10.09 -13.99
N GLY A 258 -22.85 -9.91 -13.03
CA GLY A 258 -21.46 -10.36 -13.12
C GLY A 258 -20.59 -9.51 -14.03
N VAL A 259 -19.43 -10.09 -14.36
CA VAL A 259 -18.41 -9.47 -15.21
C VAL A 259 -18.08 -10.39 -16.38
N LYS A 260 -17.93 -9.81 -17.56
CA LYS A 260 -17.56 -10.52 -18.78
C LYS A 260 -16.26 -9.96 -19.33
N LYS A 261 -15.54 -10.79 -20.09
CA LYS A 261 -14.37 -10.35 -20.85
C LYS A 261 -14.73 -9.12 -21.68
N ASP A 262 -13.83 -8.14 -21.66
CA ASP A 262 -13.89 -6.85 -22.34
C ASP A 262 -14.92 -5.85 -21.77
N ASP A 263 -15.61 -6.15 -20.66
CA ASP A 263 -16.42 -5.16 -19.94
C ASP A 263 -15.53 -4.00 -19.44
N PHE A 264 -16.01 -2.76 -19.62
CA PHE A 264 -15.39 -1.57 -19.05
C PHE A 264 -15.35 -1.64 -17.52
N THR A 265 -14.22 -1.25 -16.95
CA THR A 265 -14.03 -1.13 -15.51
C THR A 265 -13.39 0.20 -15.14
N MET A 266 -13.81 0.77 -14.02
CA MET A 266 -13.17 1.91 -13.37
C MET A 266 -12.86 1.59 -11.91
N VAL A 267 -11.63 1.83 -11.48
CA VAL A 267 -11.20 1.79 -10.08
C VAL A 267 -11.07 3.22 -9.57
N PHE A 268 -11.67 3.50 -8.41
CA PHE A 268 -11.69 4.84 -7.82
C PHE A 268 -11.18 4.81 -6.38
N GLY A 269 -9.98 5.31 -6.10
CA GLY A 269 -9.38 5.11 -4.77
C GLY A 269 -8.18 5.98 -4.47
N TYR A 270 -7.46 5.66 -3.40
CA TYR A 270 -6.36 6.45 -2.86
C TYR A 270 -5.00 5.74 -3.04
N PRO A 271 -4.47 5.64 -4.27
CA PRO A 271 -3.15 5.04 -4.51
C PRO A 271 -2.07 5.75 -3.71
N TYR A 272 -1.22 4.98 -3.04
CA TYR A 272 -0.23 5.46 -2.09
C TYR A 272 0.96 6.12 -2.77
N LYS A 273 1.68 5.38 -3.62
CA LYS A 273 2.90 5.88 -4.27
C LYS A 273 3.23 5.12 -5.56
N THR A 274 3.58 5.87 -6.60
CA THR A 274 4.26 5.40 -7.82
C THR A 274 5.47 6.30 -8.10
N GLU A 275 6.34 5.90 -9.01
CA GLU A 275 7.56 6.59 -9.43
C GLU A 275 7.81 6.38 -10.95
N GLU A 276 6.81 6.69 -11.78
CA GLU A 276 6.79 6.39 -13.23
C GLU A 276 7.87 7.14 -14.01
N TYR A 277 8.34 8.28 -13.50
CA TYR A 277 9.25 9.18 -14.21
C TYR A 277 10.69 9.10 -13.70
N LEU A 278 11.03 8.02 -13.00
CA LEU A 278 12.40 7.73 -12.63
C LEU A 278 13.31 7.61 -13.86
N THR A 279 14.56 8.01 -13.66
CA THR A 279 15.65 7.84 -14.63
C THR A 279 16.17 6.39 -14.65
N SER A 280 16.87 6.03 -15.73
CA SER A 280 17.63 4.79 -15.88
C SER A 280 18.56 4.56 -14.69
N TYR A 281 19.25 5.60 -14.21
CA TYR A 281 20.16 5.54 -13.06
C TYR A 281 19.46 5.14 -11.76
N ALA A 282 18.25 5.64 -11.53
CA ALA A 282 17.46 5.31 -10.34
C ALA A 282 16.98 3.86 -10.39
N ILE A 283 16.46 3.43 -11.54
CA ILE A 283 16.00 2.05 -11.76
C ILE A 283 17.16 1.07 -11.66
N GLN A 284 18.32 1.40 -12.23
CA GLN A 284 19.52 0.60 -12.13
C GLN A 284 19.97 0.44 -10.67
N GLN A 285 20.06 1.53 -9.90
CA GLN A 285 20.38 1.43 -8.47
C GLN A 285 19.36 0.57 -7.71
N LYS A 286 18.08 0.63 -8.07
CA LYS A 286 17.03 -0.20 -7.45
C LYS A 286 17.24 -1.68 -7.75
N LEU A 287 17.51 -2.02 -9.02
CA LEU A 287 17.73 -3.38 -9.51
C LEU A 287 19.04 -4.01 -9.04
N GLU A 288 20.10 -3.22 -8.91
CA GLU A 288 21.43 -3.72 -8.60
C GLU A 288 21.80 -3.62 -7.12
N ILE A 289 21.20 -2.67 -6.38
CA ILE A 289 21.60 -2.33 -5.01
C ILE A 289 20.45 -2.48 -4.03
N ASP A 290 19.34 -1.75 -4.20
CA ASP A 290 18.30 -1.72 -3.15
C ASP A 290 17.56 -3.05 -3.03
N ASN A 291 16.95 -3.51 -4.13
CA ASN A 291 16.12 -4.71 -4.11
C ASN A 291 16.93 -5.98 -3.79
N PRO A 292 18.07 -6.30 -4.44
CA PRO A 292 18.77 -7.56 -4.20
C PRO A 292 19.23 -7.73 -2.75
N HIS A 293 19.75 -6.67 -2.14
CA HIS A 293 20.25 -6.72 -0.78
C HIS A 293 19.13 -6.82 0.25
N ARG A 294 18.01 -6.11 0.04
CA ARG A 294 16.82 -6.24 0.89
C ARG A 294 16.15 -7.60 0.75
N ILE A 295 16.00 -8.12 -0.47
CA ILE A 295 15.49 -9.46 -0.75
C ILE A 295 16.35 -10.50 -0.02
N LYS A 296 17.68 -10.42 -0.14
CA LYS A 296 18.62 -11.31 0.54
C LYS A 296 18.47 -11.29 2.06
N ALA A 297 18.35 -10.10 2.66
CA ALA A 297 18.17 -9.96 4.10
C ALA A 297 16.81 -10.53 4.56
N ARG A 298 15.73 -10.23 3.83
CA ARG A 298 14.38 -10.71 4.16
C ARG A 298 14.21 -12.21 3.94
N GLN A 299 14.81 -12.78 2.90
CA GLN A 299 14.83 -14.23 2.70
C GLN A 299 15.38 -14.93 3.94
N LYS A 300 16.53 -14.47 4.47
CA LYS A 300 17.10 -15.03 5.70
C LYS A 300 16.16 -14.92 6.91
N LYS A 301 15.44 -13.80 7.04
CA LYS A 301 14.43 -13.64 8.11
C LYS A 301 13.31 -14.66 7.92
N ILE A 302 12.75 -14.76 6.72
CA ILE A 302 11.65 -15.67 6.36
C ILE A 302 12.05 -17.11 6.62
N ASP A 303 13.24 -17.56 6.18
CA ASP A 303 13.71 -18.93 6.37
C ASP A 303 13.77 -19.29 7.87
N ILE A 304 14.36 -18.41 8.68
CA ILE A 304 14.51 -18.62 10.13
C ILE A 304 13.15 -18.61 10.83
N LEU A 305 12.29 -17.65 10.49
CA LEU A 305 10.95 -17.52 11.06
C LEU A 305 10.08 -18.72 10.68
N THR A 306 10.07 -19.12 9.41
CA THR A 306 9.29 -20.27 8.92
C THR A 306 9.66 -21.54 9.65
N LEU A 307 10.97 -21.84 9.76
CA LEU A 307 11.44 -23.00 10.52
C LEU A 307 11.01 -22.97 12.00
N ALA A 308 11.02 -21.79 12.63
CA ALA A 308 10.62 -21.64 14.02
C ALA A 308 9.10 -21.74 14.21
N MET A 309 8.33 -21.15 13.29
CA MET A 309 6.85 -21.18 13.30
C MET A 309 6.32 -22.59 13.03
N ASN A 310 6.95 -23.35 12.14
CA ASN A 310 6.57 -24.74 11.87
C ASN A 310 6.88 -25.69 13.04
N ALA A 311 7.86 -25.35 13.88
CA ALA A 311 8.28 -26.17 15.00
C ALA A 311 7.47 -25.92 16.28
N ASP A 312 6.80 -24.78 16.42
CA ASP A 312 6.11 -24.38 17.65
C ASP A 312 4.90 -23.46 17.36
N ALA A 313 3.69 -23.92 17.76
CA ALA A 313 2.44 -23.19 17.54
C ALA A 313 2.37 -21.83 18.27
N LYS A 314 3.01 -21.69 19.43
CA LYS A 314 3.12 -20.40 20.14
C LYS A 314 3.99 -19.46 19.33
N VAL A 315 5.13 -19.93 18.80
CA VAL A 315 6.00 -19.11 17.93
C VAL A 315 5.29 -18.70 16.65
N ARG A 316 4.51 -19.62 16.04
CA ARG A 316 3.63 -19.31 14.90
C ARG A 316 2.73 -18.12 15.21
N ILE A 317 2.00 -18.16 16.33
CA ILE A 317 1.11 -17.05 16.76
C ILE A 317 1.89 -15.75 16.98
N GLN A 318 3.05 -15.83 17.66
CA GLN A 318 3.88 -14.66 17.97
C GLN A 318 4.42 -13.97 16.71
N TYR A 319 4.75 -14.73 15.66
CA TYR A 319 5.45 -14.23 14.48
C TYR A 319 4.63 -14.15 13.20
N ALA A 320 3.42 -14.71 13.13
CA ALA A 320 2.60 -14.75 11.91
C ALA A 320 2.45 -13.37 11.23
N ALA A 321 2.05 -12.34 11.97
CA ALA A 321 1.88 -11.00 11.41
C ALA A 321 3.21 -10.39 10.91
N LYS A 322 4.32 -10.66 11.60
CA LYS A 322 5.64 -10.17 11.23
C LYS A 322 6.16 -10.89 9.98
N HIS A 323 6.03 -12.21 9.96
CA HIS A 323 6.39 -13.04 8.82
C HIS A 323 5.63 -12.57 7.57
N ALA A 324 4.30 -12.44 7.64
CA ALA A 324 3.48 -11.93 6.55
C ALA A 324 3.91 -10.53 6.06
N GLY A 325 4.21 -9.60 6.96
CA GLY A 325 4.70 -8.26 6.59
C GLY A 325 6.07 -8.28 5.91
N ILE A 326 6.97 -9.16 6.33
CA ILE A 326 8.29 -9.35 5.72
C ILE A 326 8.13 -10.00 4.33
N SER A 327 7.37 -11.09 4.25
CA SER A 327 7.04 -11.85 3.04
C SER A 327 6.40 -10.97 1.98
N ASN A 328 5.45 -10.10 2.36
CA ASN A 328 4.74 -9.22 1.44
C ASN A 328 5.69 -8.34 0.61
N ALA A 329 6.58 -7.59 1.27
CA ALA A 329 7.52 -6.73 0.54
C ALA A 329 8.67 -7.54 -0.11
N TRP A 330 9.09 -8.65 0.50
CA TRP A 330 10.07 -9.57 -0.11
C TRP A 330 9.57 -10.10 -1.46
N LYS A 331 8.32 -10.57 -1.50
CA LYS A 331 7.67 -11.00 -2.74
C LYS A 331 7.61 -9.79 -3.69
N LYS A 332 6.96 -8.69 -3.31
CA LYS A 332 6.83 -7.50 -4.18
C LYS A 332 8.15 -7.12 -4.87
N TRP A 333 9.27 -7.02 -4.15
CA TRP A 333 10.55 -6.64 -4.76
C TRP A 333 11.13 -7.67 -5.72
N ILE A 334 10.88 -8.97 -5.51
CA ILE A 334 11.26 -10.00 -6.49
C ILE A 334 10.45 -9.82 -7.77
N GLY A 335 9.13 -9.66 -7.65
CA GLY A 335 8.24 -9.45 -8.79
C GLY A 335 8.58 -8.16 -9.55
N GLU A 336 8.77 -7.06 -8.83
CA GLU A 336 9.17 -5.76 -9.38
C GLU A 336 10.50 -5.88 -10.16
N SER A 337 11.53 -6.50 -9.57
CA SER A 337 12.84 -6.67 -10.22
C SER A 337 12.76 -7.56 -11.46
N LYS A 338 11.96 -8.63 -11.41
CA LYS A 338 11.72 -9.52 -12.55
C LYS A 338 11.01 -8.78 -13.68
N GLY A 339 9.96 -8.02 -13.35
CA GLY A 339 9.18 -7.26 -14.32
C GLY A 339 9.98 -6.18 -15.01
N LEU A 340 10.72 -5.37 -14.25
CA LEU A 340 11.57 -4.31 -14.80
C LEU A 340 12.65 -4.86 -15.73
N THR A 341 13.28 -6.00 -15.35
CA THR A 341 14.25 -6.69 -16.20
C THR A 341 13.59 -7.22 -17.48
N ARG A 342 12.44 -7.91 -17.37
CA ARG A 342 11.66 -8.42 -18.53
C ARG A 342 11.28 -7.30 -19.50
N MET A 343 10.91 -6.15 -18.96
CA MET A 343 10.46 -4.99 -19.73
C MET A 343 11.58 -4.17 -20.34
N HIS A 344 12.86 -4.52 -20.11
CA HIS A 344 14.01 -3.71 -20.48
C HIS A 344 13.85 -2.26 -20.00
N ALA A 345 13.46 -2.10 -18.73
CA ALA A 345 13.03 -0.83 -18.19
C ALA A 345 14.16 0.21 -18.21
N VAL A 346 15.40 -0.19 -17.92
CA VAL A 346 16.58 0.70 -17.95
C VAL A 346 16.80 1.21 -19.37
N GLU A 347 16.82 0.32 -20.36
CA GLU A 347 17.07 0.65 -21.76
C GLU A 347 15.97 1.54 -22.34
N LYS A 348 14.69 1.28 -21.99
CA LYS A 348 13.58 2.16 -22.37
C LYS A 348 13.73 3.57 -21.80
N LYS A 349 14.23 3.71 -20.57
CA LYS A 349 14.52 5.03 -19.98
C LYS A 349 15.72 5.68 -20.64
N GLU A 350 16.78 4.94 -20.95
CA GLU A 350 17.94 5.48 -21.68
C GLU A 350 17.55 6.04 -23.05
N VAL A 351 16.62 5.39 -23.77
CA VAL A 351 16.07 5.90 -25.04
C VAL A 351 15.32 7.23 -24.83
N LEU A 352 14.46 7.30 -23.81
CA LEU A 352 13.77 8.55 -23.46
C LEU A 352 14.75 9.65 -23.08
N GLU A 353 15.76 9.32 -22.28
CA GLU A 353 16.79 10.24 -21.79
C GLU A 353 17.68 10.77 -22.90
N LYS A 354 18.00 9.94 -23.89
CA LYS A 354 18.71 10.39 -25.09
C LYS A 354 17.89 11.44 -25.85
N ARG A 355 16.61 11.18 -26.09
CA ARG A 355 15.70 12.13 -26.73
C ARG A 355 15.55 13.41 -25.92
N PHE A 356 15.43 13.28 -24.59
CA PHE A 356 15.43 14.40 -23.67
C PHE A 356 16.70 15.24 -23.78
N GLN A 357 17.88 14.61 -23.83
CA GLN A 357 19.15 15.30 -23.92
C GLN A 357 19.33 16.03 -25.27
N GLU A 358 18.84 15.45 -26.36
CA GLU A 358 18.81 16.09 -27.69
C GLU A 358 17.91 17.33 -27.67
N TRP A 359 16.68 17.19 -27.15
CA TRP A 359 15.76 18.32 -26.97
C TRP A 359 16.32 19.40 -26.03
N ALA A 360 16.91 18.99 -24.91
CA ALA A 360 17.53 19.89 -23.95
C ALA A 360 18.66 20.70 -24.61
N ASN A 361 19.35 20.16 -25.62
CA ASN A 361 20.42 20.86 -26.34
C ASN A 361 19.94 21.64 -27.59
N SER A 362 18.65 21.58 -27.93
CA SER A 362 18.13 22.12 -29.20
C SER A 362 18.11 23.64 -29.28
N THR A 363 18.00 24.34 -28.14
CA THR A 363 18.03 25.81 -28.06
C THR A 363 18.97 26.28 -26.95
N PRO A 364 19.52 27.51 -27.03
CA PRO A 364 20.33 28.08 -25.94
C PRO A 364 19.60 28.10 -24.59
N GLU A 365 18.30 28.42 -24.60
CA GLU A 365 17.45 28.47 -23.41
C GLU A 365 17.29 27.09 -22.76
N ASN A 366 16.94 26.08 -23.56
CA ASN A 366 16.80 24.71 -23.08
C ASN A 366 18.14 24.17 -22.59
N LYS A 367 19.24 24.49 -23.30
CA LYS A 367 20.57 23.99 -22.95
C LYS A 367 21.02 24.55 -21.61
N LYS A 368 20.75 25.84 -21.36
CA LYS A 368 21.04 26.49 -20.09
C LYS A 368 20.28 25.86 -18.93
N LYS A 369 19.02 25.47 -19.13
CA LYS A 369 18.14 24.96 -18.06
C LYS A 369 18.24 23.44 -17.84
N TYR A 370 18.26 22.66 -18.91
CA TYR A 370 18.13 21.20 -18.87
C TYR A 370 19.40 20.44 -19.29
N GLY A 371 20.33 21.10 -19.99
CA GLY A 371 21.45 20.44 -20.67
C GLY A 371 22.39 19.64 -19.76
N SER A 372 22.50 19.98 -18.47
CA SER A 372 23.36 19.29 -17.50
C SER A 372 22.63 18.34 -16.56
N LEU A 373 21.30 18.19 -16.65
CA LEU A 373 20.51 17.45 -15.66
C LEU A 373 20.88 15.97 -15.59
N LEU A 374 20.88 15.26 -16.72
CA LEU A 374 21.16 13.83 -16.74
C LEU A 374 22.60 13.50 -16.29
N PRO A 375 23.66 14.22 -16.72
CA PRO A 375 25.00 14.04 -16.17
C PRO A 375 25.10 14.28 -14.65
N GLN A 376 24.38 15.27 -14.13
CA GLN A 376 24.36 15.55 -12.69
C GLN A 376 23.65 14.45 -11.91
N LEU A 377 22.46 14.02 -12.38
CA LEU A 377 21.72 12.90 -11.78
C LEU A 377 22.57 11.63 -11.75
N LYS A 378 23.23 11.25 -12.86
CA LYS A 378 24.16 10.10 -12.90
C LYS A 378 25.24 10.19 -11.84
N THR A 379 25.86 11.37 -11.70
CA THR A 379 26.91 11.61 -10.72
C THR A 379 26.40 11.44 -9.29
N ILE A 380 25.20 11.96 -8.99
CA ILE A 380 24.60 11.90 -7.66
C ILE A 380 24.17 10.47 -7.32
N TYR A 381 23.53 9.73 -8.23
CA TYR A 381 23.19 8.32 -8.00
C TYR A 381 24.44 7.46 -7.75
N THR A 382 25.54 7.73 -8.47
CA THR A 382 26.83 7.06 -8.22
C THR A 382 27.32 7.33 -6.78
N LYS A 383 27.30 8.58 -6.32
CA LYS A 383 27.68 8.95 -4.94
C LYS A 383 26.73 8.38 -3.89
N LEU A 384 25.45 8.27 -4.21
CA LEU A 384 24.39 7.81 -3.31
C LEU A 384 24.47 6.30 -3.02
N THR A 385 24.95 5.52 -4.00
CA THR A 385 24.98 4.05 -3.95
C THR A 385 25.56 3.44 -2.67
N PRO A 386 26.79 3.79 -2.22
CA PRO A 386 27.35 3.22 -0.98
C PRO A 386 26.49 3.53 0.26
N TYR A 387 25.91 4.73 0.33
CA TYR A 387 25.04 5.12 1.44
C TYR A 387 23.70 4.39 1.42
N ARG A 388 23.14 4.11 0.23
CA ARG A 388 21.91 3.32 0.08
C ARG A 388 22.11 1.89 0.53
N LEU A 389 23.22 1.27 0.12
CA LEU A 389 23.59 -0.07 0.57
C LEU A 389 23.77 -0.12 2.09
N ALA A 390 24.54 0.83 2.65
CA ALA A 390 24.75 0.94 4.09
C ALA A 390 23.43 1.11 4.85
N TYR A 391 22.53 1.95 4.35
CA TYR A 391 21.21 2.16 4.93
C TYR A 391 20.33 0.91 4.87
N ALA A 392 20.33 0.18 3.75
CA ALA A 392 19.58 -1.06 3.61
C ALA A 392 19.97 -2.06 4.71
N TYR A 393 21.27 -2.23 4.98
CA TYR A 393 21.76 -3.13 6.04
C TYR A 393 21.59 -2.56 7.46
N TYR A 394 21.78 -1.25 7.65
CA TYR A 394 21.44 -0.58 8.91
C TYR A 394 19.99 -0.88 9.32
N TYR A 395 19.06 -0.80 8.37
CA TYR A 395 17.66 -1.08 8.62
C TYR A 395 17.39 -2.59 8.71
N GLU A 396 17.60 -3.34 7.64
CA GLU A 396 17.18 -4.75 7.51
C GLU A 396 17.95 -5.68 8.45
N ALA A 397 19.24 -5.42 8.70
CA ALA A 397 20.10 -6.27 9.52
C ALA A 397 20.55 -5.62 10.84
N GLY A 398 20.03 -4.44 11.15
CA GLY A 398 20.33 -3.69 12.37
C GLY A 398 19.07 -3.37 13.16
N VAL A 399 18.52 -2.17 12.95
CA VAL A 399 17.45 -1.64 13.82
C VAL A 399 16.10 -2.36 13.69
N SER A 400 15.83 -3.06 12.59
CA SER A 400 14.59 -3.85 12.42
C SER A 400 14.58 -5.20 13.14
N LEU A 401 15.71 -5.61 13.74
CA LEU A 401 15.77 -6.83 14.57
C LEU A 401 15.03 -6.57 15.88
N ASP A 402 14.13 -7.48 16.29
CA ASP A 402 13.18 -7.26 17.38
C ASP A 402 13.85 -6.72 18.65
N ILE A 403 14.88 -7.43 19.10
CA ILE A 403 15.57 -7.11 20.35
C ILE A 403 16.40 -5.82 20.26
N VAL A 404 16.92 -5.51 19.07
CA VAL A 404 17.67 -4.27 18.80
C VAL A 404 16.70 -3.08 18.74
N SER A 405 15.51 -3.26 18.17
CA SER A 405 14.44 -2.26 18.21
C SER A 405 13.96 -2.01 19.64
N TYR A 406 13.71 -3.08 20.41
CA TYR A 406 13.29 -2.99 21.80
C TYR A 406 14.29 -2.24 22.68
N ALA A 407 15.60 -2.46 22.48
CA ALA A 407 16.63 -1.71 23.18
C ALA A 407 16.53 -0.18 22.94
N GLY A 408 15.88 0.25 21.86
CA GLY A 408 15.61 1.67 21.57
C GLY A 408 14.57 2.30 22.46
N TYR A 409 13.64 1.51 23.01
CA TYR A 409 12.64 2.03 23.96
C TYR A 409 13.29 2.54 25.26
N TRP A 410 14.51 2.08 25.54
CA TRP A 410 15.29 2.46 26.70
C TRP A 410 16.17 3.70 26.46
N GLU A 411 16.33 4.15 25.21
CA GLU A 411 17.26 5.25 24.89
C GLU A 411 16.94 6.52 25.63
N LYS A 412 15.67 6.94 25.67
CA LYS A 412 15.25 8.17 26.36
C LYS A 412 15.70 8.18 27.83
N LEU A 413 15.45 7.08 28.55
CA LEU A 413 15.87 6.92 29.95
C LEU A 413 17.40 6.96 30.11
N ILE A 414 18.12 6.41 29.12
CA ILE A 414 19.59 6.34 29.16
C ILE A 414 20.23 7.70 28.84
N THR A 415 19.71 8.42 27.84
CA THR A 415 20.29 9.67 27.34
C THR A 415 19.91 10.86 28.20
N GLU A 416 18.66 10.97 28.63
CA GLU A 416 18.20 12.10 29.44
C GLU A 416 18.68 11.99 30.89
N LYS A 417 19.02 10.78 31.34
CA LYS A 417 19.44 10.46 32.72
C LYS A 417 18.45 10.95 33.79
N LYS A 418 17.21 11.21 33.38
CA LYS A 418 16.10 11.62 34.23
C LYS A 418 15.19 10.43 34.46
N ILE A 419 14.90 10.18 35.73
CA ILE A 419 13.94 9.15 36.14
C ILE A 419 12.58 9.86 36.23
N ASP A 420 11.81 9.76 35.16
CA ASP A 420 10.42 10.20 35.13
C ASP A 420 9.51 8.98 35.28
N THR A 421 8.65 8.99 36.30
CA THR A 421 7.74 7.88 36.63
C THR A 421 6.82 7.54 35.46
N ASN A 422 6.34 8.54 34.72
CA ASN A 422 5.48 8.31 33.55
C ASN A 422 6.23 7.60 32.42
N THR A 423 7.47 7.99 32.16
CA THR A 423 8.33 7.33 31.17
C THR A 423 8.61 5.87 31.56
N VAL A 424 8.87 5.58 32.84
CA VAL A 424 9.08 4.21 33.32
C VAL A 424 7.81 3.36 33.20
N GLU A 425 6.65 3.89 33.59
CA GLU A 425 5.38 3.16 33.49
C GLU A 425 4.96 2.90 32.04
N ASN A 426 5.16 3.87 31.15
CA ASN A 426 4.93 3.67 29.72
C ASN A 426 5.87 2.60 29.15
N LEU A 427 7.14 2.57 29.59
CA LEU A 427 8.09 1.56 29.19
C LEU A 427 7.74 0.17 29.73
N LYS A 428 7.15 0.04 30.93
CA LYS A 428 6.63 -1.24 31.43
C LYS A 428 5.53 -1.78 30.52
N LYS A 429 4.56 -0.95 30.14
CA LYS A 429 3.50 -1.34 29.20
C LYS A 429 4.06 -1.77 27.85
N ALA A 430 5.00 -0.98 27.30
CA ALA A 430 5.68 -1.31 26.04
C ALA A 430 6.50 -2.62 26.14
N THR A 431 7.10 -2.88 27.31
CA THR A 431 7.87 -4.09 27.61
C THR A 431 6.99 -5.33 27.56
N THR A 432 5.89 -5.35 28.29
CA THR A 432 4.94 -6.47 28.25
C THR A 432 4.35 -6.66 26.85
N GLY A 433 4.01 -5.58 26.16
CA GLY A 433 3.53 -5.63 24.77
C GLY A 433 4.56 -6.24 23.81
N PHE A 434 5.85 -5.90 23.96
CA PHE A 434 6.93 -6.47 23.15
C PHE A 434 7.09 -7.97 23.41
N TYR A 435 7.20 -8.40 24.67
CA TYR A 435 7.50 -9.79 25.01
C TYR A 435 6.34 -10.76 24.69
N LYS A 436 5.10 -10.26 24.60
CA LYS A 436 3.96 -11.05 24.10
C LYS A 436 4.25 -11.72 22.76
N ASN A 437 4.93 -11.03 21.84
CA ASN A 437 5.21 -11.47 20.46
C ASN A 437 6.70 -11.73 20.19
N TYR A 438 7.48 -12.05 21.23
CA TYR A 438 8.92 -12.25 21.14
C TYR A 438 9.33 -13.67 21.56
N ASN A 439 10.22 -14.29 20.78
CA ASN A 439 10.86 -15.56 21.12
C ASN A 439 12.37 -15.42 21.08
N ALA A 440 13.02 -15.45 22.25
CA ALA A 440 14.46 -15.20 22.38
C ALA A 440 15.33 -16.19 21.58
N THR A 441 14.93 -17.45 21.48
CA THR A 441 15.68 -18.47 20.73
C THR A 441 15.65 -18.18 19.22
N THR A 442 14.49 -17.78 18.70
CA THR A 442 14.30 -17.42 17.29
C THR A 442 15.01 -16.11 16.97
N ASP A 443 14.82 -15.09 17.79
CA ASP A 443 15.46 -13.79 17.62
C ASP A 443 16.99 -13.88 17.69
N LYS A 444 17.55 -14.72 18.56
CA LYS A 444 19.00 -14.99 18.57
C LYS A 444 19.50 -15.50 17.22
N LYS A 445 18.78 -16.44 16.59
CA LYS A 445 19.13 -16.93 15.25
C LYS A 445 19.06 -15.82 14.21
N LEU A 446 18.05 -14.95 14.28
CA LEU A 446 17.90 -13.78 13.40
C LEU A 446 19.07 -12.82 13.56
N VAL A 447 19.37 -12.39 14.79
CA VAL A 447 20.47 -11.46 15.09
C VAL A 447 21.81 -12.03 14.65
N THR A 448 22.12 -13.30 14.95
CA THR A 448 23.36 -13.93 14.50
C THR A 448 23.47 -13.93 12.97
N SER A 449 22.42 -14.37 12.27
CA SER A 449 22.45 -14.53 10.82
C SER A 449 22.50 -13.21 10.07
N LEU A 450 21.81 -12.19 10.59
CA LEU A 450 21.72 -10.88 9.95
C LEU A 450 22.95 -10.02 10.26
N LEU A 451 23.53 -10.10 11.46
CA LEU A 451 24.82 -9.46 11.72
C LEU A 451 25.95 -10.06 10.89
N GLN A 452 25.92 -11.37 10.65
CA GLN A 452 26.85 -12.01 9.71
C GLN A 452 26.64 -11.46 8.29
N LEU A 453 25.38 -11.36 7.85
CA LEU A 453 25.07 -10.79 6.54
C LEU A 453 25.56 -9.34 6.41
N TYR A 454 25.41 -8.53 7.46
CA TYR A 454 25.94 -7.16 7.50
C TYR A 454 27.47 -7.18 7.35
N TYR A 455 28.17 -7.98 8.16
CA TYR A 455 29.62 -8.09 8.14
C TYR A 455 30.18 -8.50 6.77
N ASP A 456 29.49 -9.40 6.08
CA ASP A 456 29.96 -9.96 4.79
C ASP A 456 29.70 -9.05 3.58
N ASN A 457 28.72 -8.13 3.64
CA ASN A 457 28.20 -7.45 2.43
C ASN A 457 28.35 -5.92 2.46
N VAL A 458 28.80 -5.32 3.56
CA VAL A 458 28.96 -3.86 3.68
C VAL A 458 30.42 -3.50 3.87
N ASP A 459 30.92 -2.49 3.15
CA ASP A 459 32.28 -1.99 3.31
C ASP A 459 32.56 -1.54 4.75
N ALA A 460 33.78 -1.79 5.24
CA ALA A 460 34.17 -1.54 6.63
C ALA A 460 33.97 -0.07 7.07
N ASN A 461 34.02 0.90 6.15
CA ASN A 461 33.76 2.30 6.45
C ASN A 461 32.31 2.58 6.86
N TYR A 462 31.40 1.71 6.43
CA TYR A 462 29.96 1.76 6.68
C TYR A 462 29.47 0.61 7.56
N GLN A 463 30.37 -0.01 8.35
CA GLN A 463 30.02 -0.99 9.35
C GLN A 463 29.93 -0.36 10.74
N PRO A 464 28.98 -0.77 11.60
CA PRO A 464 28.94 -0.30 12.97
C PRO A 464 30.16 -0.83 13.73
N THR A 465 30.70 -0.03 14.65
CA THR A 465 31.93 -0.34 15.42
C THR A 465 31.87 -1.66 16.18
N ILE A 466 30.67 -2.18 16.46
CA ILE A 466 30.47 -3.50 17.05
C ILE A 466 30.95 -4.63 16.14
N LEU A 467 30.88 -4.48 14.81
CA LEU A 467 31.41 -5.46 13.87
C LEU A 467 32.95 -5.51 13.92
N LEU A 468 33.62 -4.38 14.15
CA LEU A 468 35.06 -4.35 14.44
C LEU A 468 35.37 -5.08 15.76
N THR A 469 34.51 -4.91 16.78
CA THR A 469 34.63 -5.66 18.04
C THR A 469 34.51 -7.16 17.80
N ILE A 470 33.55 -7.60 16.98
CA ILE A 470 33.40 -9.02 16.59
C ILE A 470 34.64 -9.52 15.88
N LYS A 471 35.16 -8.77 14.90
CA LYS A 471 36.39 -9.10 14.17
C LYS A 471 37.59 -9.29 15.11
N ASN A 472 37.82 -8.35 16.02
CA ASN A 472 39.03 -8.33 16.83
C ASN A 472 38.96 -9.25 18.06
N LYS A 473 37.86 -9.18 18.83
CA LYS A 473 37.68 -9.90 20.10
C LYS A 473 37.14 -11.32 19.91
N TYR A 474 36.26 -11.50 18.94
CA TYR A 474 35.62 -12.79 18.65
C TYR A 474 36.19 -13.46 17.38
N LYS A 475 37.28 -12.92 16.82
CA LYS A 475 37.97 -13.45 15.62
C LYS A 475 37.05 -13.58 14.41
N GLY A 476 36.06 -12.68 14.29
CA GLY A 476 35.06 -12.70 13.23
C GLY A 476 33.90 -13.68 13.47
N HIS A 477 33.89 -14.44 14.57
CA HIS A 477 32.81 -15.37 14.88
C HIS A 477 31.60 -14.64 15.47
N VAL A 478 30.68 -14.20 14.60
CA VAL A 478 29.42 -13.51 15.00
C VAL A 478 28.62 -14.35 15.99
N LYS A 479 28.54 -15.67 15.78
CA LYS A 479 27.83 -16.58 16.70
C LYS A 479 28.36 -16.47 18.14
N ALA A 480 29.68 -16.48 18.32
CA ALA A 480 30.30 -16.40 19.65
C ALA A 480 29.97 -15.06 20.35
N TYR A 481 29.93 -13.96 19.59
CA TYR A 481 29.48 -12.67 20.11
C TYR A 481 28.01 -12.71 20.53
N THR A 482 27.12 -13.19 19.67
CA THR A 482 25.69 -13.27 19.98
C THR A 482 25.39 -14.23 21.13
N ASP A 483 26.10 -15.36 21.25
CA ASP A 483 25.99 -16.26 22.40
C ASP A 483 26.27 -15.52 23.72
N GLN A 484 27.32 -14.69 23.74
CA GLN A 484 27.65 -13.86 24.90
C GLN A 484 26.65 -12.72 25.14
N LEU A 485 26.13 -12.09 24.09
CA LEU A 485 25.13 -11.03 24.20
C LEU A 485 23.86 -11.55 24.89
N TYR A 486 23.29 -12.65 24.42
CA TYR A 486 22.05 -13.21 24.99
C TYR A 486 22.28 -13.82 26.38
N LEU A 487 23.49 -14.30 26.67
CA LEU A 487 23.82 -14.77 28.02
C LEU A 487 23.86 -13.61 29.04
N LYS A 488 24.41 -12.46 28.65
CA LYS A 488 24.74 -11.36 29.57
C LYS A 488 23.68 -10.26 29.64
N SER A 489 23.00 -9.98 28.54
CA SER A 489 22.04 -8.88 28.47
C SER A 489 20.87 -9.12 29.44
N LYS A 490 20.41 -8.05 30.08
CA LYS A 490 19.22 -8.07 30.93
C LYS A 490 17.94 -7.77 30.15
N LEU A 491 18.08 -7.38 28.90
CA LEU A 491 16.97 -6.98 28.02
C LEU A 491 16.48 -8.10 27.10
N VAL A 492 17.00 -9.34 27.23
CA VAL A 492 16.55 -10.49 26.41
C VAL A 492 15.43 -11.31 27.07
N SER A 493 15.01 -10.93 28.27
CA SER A 493 14.02 -11.63 29.07
C SER A 493 13.10 -10.61 29.75
N GLU A 494 11.79 -10.84 29.65
CA GLU A 494 10.77 -9.99 30.26
C GLU A 494 11.00 -9.83 31.76
N GLU A 495 11.21 -10.93 32.48
CA GLU A 495 11.48 -10.92 33.93
C GLU A 495 12.65 -10.00 34.29
N LYS A 496 13.78 -10.13 33.57
CA LYS A 496 14.97 -9.32 33.81
C LYS A 496 14.74 -7.85 33.46
N ALA A 497 14.05 -7.57 32.35
CA ALA A 497 13.72 -6.22 31.92
C ALA A 497 12.75 -5.53 32.90
N MET A 498 11.69 -6.22 33.30
CA MET A 498 10.71 -5.73 34.27
C MET A 498 11.34 -5.51 35.65
N ASN A 499 12.28 -6.37 36.07
CA ASN A 499 13.04 -6.16 37.30
C ASN A 499 13.86 -4.85 37.24
N LEU A 500 14.51 -4.56 36.09
CA LEU A 500 15.21 -3.29 35.90
C LEU A 500 14.25 -2.09 35.97
N LEU A 501 13.04 -2.19 35.40
CA LEU A 501 12.03 -1.12 35.44
C LEU A 501 11.45 -0.90 36.84
N ASN A 502 11.16 -1.98 37.56
CA ASN A 502 10.61 -1.92 38.91
C ASN A 502 11.63 -1.33 39.91
N ASN A 503 12.92 -1.55 39.66
CA ASN A 503 14.01 -1.07 40.50
C ASN A 503 14.85 0.01 39.79
N PHE A 504 14.23 0.85 38.95
CA PHE A 504 14.95 1.81 38.12
C PHE A 504 15.57 2.93 38.98
N ASN A 505 16.89 3.02 38.95
CA ASN A 505 17.67 4.03 39.68
C ASN A 505 19.00 4.31 38.95
N GLY A 506 19.83 5.21 39.49
CA GLY A 506 21.12 5.57 38.88
C GLY A 506 22.11 4.40 38.74
N SER A 507 22.02 3.36 39.56
CA SER A 507 22.82 2.13 39.42
C SER A 507 22.33 1.26 38.27
N THR A 508 21.01 1.15 38.11
CA THR A 508 20.36 0.49 36.97
C THR A 508 20.77 1.15 35.65
N LEU A 509 20.81 2.49 35.60
CA LEU A 509 21.31 3.25 34.45
C LEU A 509 22.75 2.87 34.07
N LYS A 510 23.67 2.85 35.04
CA LYS A 510 25.08 2.46 34.80
C LYS A 510 25.24 1.02 34.30
N LYS A 511 24.34 0.11 34.71
CA LYS A 511 24.30 -1.27 34.21
C LYS A 511 23.83 -1.30 32.75
N LEU A 512 22.79 -0.54 32.41
CA LEU A 512 22.25 -0.43 31.05
C LEU A 512 23.24 0.20 30.07
N GLU A 513 23.97 1.25 30.48
CA GLU A 513 25.02 1.86 29.65
C GLU A 513 26.10 0.86 29.20
N LYS A 514 26.25 -0.25 29.93
CA LYS A 514 27.20 -1.33 29.65
C LYS A 514 26.53 -2.62 29.15
N ASP A 515 25.21 -2.64 29.00
CA ASP A 515 24.49 -3.82 28.55
C ASP A 515 24.89 -4.16 27.10
N PRO A 516 25.30 -5.40 26.79
CA PRO A 516 25.78 -5.77 25.45
C PRO A 516 24.77 -5.50 24.34
N LEU A 517 23.46 -5.62 24.61
CA LEU A 517 22.42 -5.33 23.63
C LEU A 517 22.29 -3.83 23.38
N TYR A 518 22.34 -3.02 24.44
CA TYR A 518 22.33 -1.56 24.30
C TYR A 518 23.56 -1.08 23.53
N LEU A 519 24.74 -1.64 23.80
CA LEU A 519 25.97 -1.33 23.06
C LEU A 519 25.88 -1.73 21.58
N LEU A 520 25.26 -2.87 21.26
CA LEU A 520 24.97 -3.28 19.88
C LEU A 520 24.11 -2.22 19.19
N ARG A 521 22.97 -1.88 19.80
CA ARG A 521 22.05 -0.87 19.24
C ARG A 521 22.75 0.47 19.06
N LYS A 522 23.38 0.99 20.11
CA LYS A 522 24.06 2.29 20.10
C LYS A 522 25.10 2.36 18.98
N SER A 523 25.85 1.28 18.76
CA SER A 523 26.83 1.20 17.67
C SER A 523 26.17 1.27 16.28
N ILE A 524 25.05 0.59 16.09
CA ILE A 524 24.26 0.62 14.83
C ILE A 524 23.68 2.02 14.58
N VAL A 525 23.06 2.63 15.59
CA VAL A 525 22.44 3.96 15.49
C VAL A 525 23.50 5.04 15.25
N ALA A 526 24.62 4.99 15.97
CA ALA A 526 25.71 5.95 15.79
C ALA A 526 26.30 5.94 14.37
N LEU A 527 26.38 4.77 13.73
CA LEU A 527 26.79 4.71 12.32
C LEU A 527 25.84 5.52 11.44
N TYR A 528 24.53 5.34 11.62
CA TYR A 528 23.55 6.06 10.82
C TYR A 528 23.64 7.57 11.06
N ASP A 529 23.62 7.99 12.32
CA ASP A 529 23.61 9.40 12.70
C ASP A 529 24.87 10.15 12.25
N PHE A 530 26.06 9.53 12.36
CA PHE A 530 27.32 10.22 12.09
C PHE A 530 27.91 9.96 10.70
N LYS A 531 27.45 8.95 9.95
CA LYS A 531 28.02 8.62 8.63
C LYS A 531 27.03 8.52 7.49
N ILE A 532 25.75 8.25 7.74
CA ILE A 532 24.80 7.93 6.67
C ILE A 532 23.77 9.05 6.49
N LYS A 533 23.16 9.51 7.60
CA LYS A 533 22.00 10.39 7.61
C LYS A 533 22.19 11.66 6.79
N ASP A 534 23.23 12.44 7.08
CA ASP A 534 23.44 13.74 6.44
C ASP A 534 23.82 13.60 4.96
N SER A 535 24.60 12.58 4.61
CA SER A 535 24.95 12.30 3.22
C SER A 535 23.73 11.88 2.41
N LEU A 536 22.87 11.00 2.95
CA LEU A 536 21.60 10.67 2.31
C LEU A 536 20.70 11.88 2.16
N LEU A 537 20.56 12.72 3.19
CA LEU A 537 19.74 13.91 3.16
C LEU A 537 20.19 14.88 2.05
N VAL A 538 21.49 15.22 2.02
CA VAL A 538 22.05 16.14 1.02
C VAL A 538 21.88 15.60 -0.39
N LEU A 539 22.23 14.32 -0.62
CA LEU A 539 22.14 13.72 -1.96
C LEU A 539 20.68 13.57 -2.42
N ASN A 540 19.75 13.22 -1.53
CA ASN A 540 18.34 13.13 -1.89
C ASN A 540 17.74 14.51 -2.18
N ASN A 541 18.08 15.56 -1.42
CA ASN A 541 17.62 16.92 -1.72
C ASN A 541 18.09 17.39 -3.12
N GLN A 542 19.31 17.00 -3.51
CA GLN A 542 19.81 17.27 -4.87
C GLN A 542 19.04 16.48 -5.93
N ILE A 543 18.72 15.20 -5.66
CA ILE A 543 17.88 14.39 -6.56
C ILE A 543 16.49 15.01 -6.68
N ASP A 544 15.85 15.41 -5.59
CA ASP A 544 14.49 15.98 -5.60
C ASP A 544 14.42 17.24 -6.48
N LEU A 545 15.41 18.12 -6.38
CA LEU A 545 15.52 19.31 -7.23
C LEU A 545 15.70 18.92 -8.70
N LEU A 546 16.65 18.03 -9.01
CA LEU A 546 16.96 17.65 -10.38
C LEU A 546 15.83 16.85 -11.03
N GLN A 547 15.18 15.98 -10.27
CA GLN A 547 14.03 15.18 -10.71
C GLN A 547 12.81 16.07 -10.97
N ARG A 548 12.56 17.08 -10.12
CA ARG A 548 11.53 18.10 -10.39
C ARG A 548 11.80 18.84 -11.70
N THR A 549 13.05 19.24 -11.92
CA THR A 549 13.45 19.94 -13.15
C THR A 549 13.40 19.02 -14.37
N TYR A 550 13.74 17.74 -14.20
CA TYR A 550 13.62 16.72 -15.24
C TYR A 550 12.15 16.50 -15.64
N MET A 551 11.25 16.36 -14.66
CA MET A 551 9.81 16.25 -14.91
C MET A 551 9.26 17.49 -15.62
N GLU A 552 9.67 18.69 -15.20
CA GLU A 552 9.31 19.94 -15.88
C GLU A 552 9.76 19.91 -17.35
N GLY A 553 11.00 19.46 -17.62
CA GLY A 553 11.51 19.33 -18.97
C GLY A 553 10.76 18.28 -19.80
N LEU A 554 10.34 17.15 -19.21
CA LEU A 554 9.53 16.14 -19.90
C LEU A 554 8.17 16.72 -20.34
N LEU A 555 7.51 17.46 -19.45
CA LEU A 555 6.25 18.16 -19.77
C LEU A 555 6.45 19.20 -20.89
N ALA A 556 7.58 19.92 -20.87
CA ALA A 556 7.89 20.94 -21.87
C ALA A 556 8.29 20.35 -23.24
N MET A 557 8.96 19.20 -23.25
CA MET A 557 9.41 18.49 -24.45
C MET A 557 8.24 17.88 -25.22
N ASP A 558 7.34 17.19 -24.53
CA ASP A 558 6.24 16.42 -25.13
C ASP A 558 4.88 17.04 -24.80
N LYS A 559 4.61 18.26 -25.27
CA LYS A 559 3.37 19.01 -24.95
C LYS A 559 2.07 18.30 -25.36
N ASP A 560 2.15 17.47 -26.40
CA ASP A 560 0.99 16.72 -26.91
C ASP A 560 0.82 15.36 -26.21
N LYS A 561 1.80 14.94 -25.39
CA LYS A 561 1.69 13.71 -24.61
C LYS A 561 0.90 14.00 -23.34
N LEU A 562 -0.11 13.17 -23.10
CA LEU A 562 -0.86 13.20 -21.86
C LEU A 562 -0.07 12.48 -20.75
N PHE A 563 0.52 13.26 -19.85
CA PHE A 563 1.15 12.75 -18.64
C PHE A 563 0.11 12.58 -17.52
N TYR A 564 0.29 11.57 -16.68
CA TYR A 564 -0.46 11.40 -15.43
C TYR A 564 0.49 11.52 -14.24
N PRO A 565 0.07 12.12 -13.13
CA PRO A 565 0.96 12.34 -12.00
C PRO A 565 1.14 11.06 -11.17
N ASP A 566 2.33 10.89 -10.60
CA ASP A 566 2.59 9.82 -9.63
C ASP A 566 1.58 9.83 -8.48
N ALA A 567 1.24 8.65 -7.99
CA ALA A 567 0.39 8.48 -6.82
C ALA A 567 1.03 9.11 -5.57
N ASN A 568 0.20 9.73 -4.73
CA ASN A 568 0.63 10.45 -3.53
C ASN A 568 -0.42 10.43 -2.41
N GLN A 569 -1.20 9.34 -2.32
CA GLN A 569 -2.28 9.13 -1.36
C GLN A 569 -3.39 10.20 -1.47
N THR A 570 -3.80 10.47 -2.70
CA THR A 570 -4.94 11.33 -3.05
C THR A 570 -5.93 10.54 -3.89
N LEU A 571 -7.18 10.99 -3.97
CA LEU A 571 -8.21 10.30 -4.75
C LEU A 571 -7.85 10.33 -6.24
N ARG A 572 -7.84 9.16 -6.89
CA ARG A 572 -7.53 8.95 -8.32
C ARG A 572 -8.49 8.01 -8.98
N VAL A 573 -8.66 8.17 -10.29
CA VAL A 573 -9.37 7.24 -11.17
C VAL A 573 -8.38 6.49 -12.05
N ALA A 574 -8.50 5.18 -12.12
CA ALA A 574 -7.90 4.34 -13.15
C ALA A 574 -9.01 3.58 -13.87
N TYR A 575 -8.91 3.37 -15.17
CA TYR A 575 -9.93 2.65 -15.94
C TYR A 575 -9.28 1.74 -16.97
N GLY A 576 -10.04 0.74 -17.40
CA GLY A 576 -9.58 -0.33 -18.25
C GLY A 576 -10.72 -1.30 -18.55
N LYS A 577 -10.40 -2.58 -18.69
CA LYS A 577 -11.39 -3.62 -18.97
C LYS A 577 -11.07 -4.94 -18.30
N VAL A 578 -12.10 -5.76 -18.12
CA VAL A 578 -11.97 -7.14 -17.64
C VAL A 578 -11.26 -7.99 -18.69
N ASN A 579 -10.07 -8.50 -18.39
CA ASN A 579 -9.33 -9.37 -19.32
C ASN A 579 -8.32 -10.27 -18.62
N GLY A 580 -8.14 -11.46 -19.21
CA GLY A 580 -7.07 -12.39 -18.83
C GLY A 580 -5.70 -11.88 -19.29
N TYR A 581 -4.67 -12.71 -19.08
CA TYR A 581 -3.33 -12.45 -19.61
C TYR A 581 -2.53 -13.75 -19.71
N GLU A 582 -1.41 -13.68 -20.43
CA GLU A 582 -0.46 -14.77 -20.58
C GLU A 582 0.79 -14.42 -19.75
N PRO A 583 1.02 -15.07 -18.58
CA PRO A 583 2.16 -14.76 -17.73
C PRO A 583 3.49 -15.18 -18.38
N ILE A 584 3.48 -16.31 -19.09
CA ILE A 584 4.61 -16.94 -19.76
C ILE A 584 4.11 -17.71 -20.98
N ASP A 585 5.04 -18.13 -21.86
CA ASP A 585 4.74 -18.93 -23.04
C ASP A 585 3.95 -20.21 -22.70
N GLY A 586 2.92 -20.51 -23.51
CA GLY A 586 2.06 -21.68 -23.36
C GLY A 586 1.05 -21.65 -22.20
N VAL A 587 1.01 -20.59 -21.39
CA VAL A 587 0.08 -20.45 -20.25
C VAL A 587 -0.83 -19.26 -20.45
N SER A 588 -2.15 -19.48 -20.33
CA SER A 588 -3.14 -18.40 -20.34
C SER A 588 -3.95 -18.43 -19.04
N TYR A 589 -4.03 -17.29 -18.37
CA TYR A 589 -4.92 -17.10 -17.25
C TYR A 589 -6.25 -16.47 -17.67
N LYS A 590 -7.36 -17.07 -17.22
CA LYS A 590 -8.70 -16.51 -17.38
C LYS A 590 -8.84 -15.22 -16.58
N HIS A 591 -9.89 -14.46 -16.89
CA HIS A 591 -10.19 -13.19 -16.21
C HIS A 591 -10.95 -13.36 -14.88
N TYR A 592 -11.41 -14.57 -14.55
CA TYR A 592 -12.15 -14.88 -13.33
C TYR A 592 -11.72 -16.22 -12.72
N THR A 593 -12.02 -16.39 -11.44
CA THR A 593 -11.91 -17.64 -10.69
C THR A 593 -13.25 -18.00 -10.05
N THR A 594 -13.38 -19.23 -9.58
CA THR A 594 -14.65 -19.76 -9.05
C THR A 594 -14.46 -20.43 -7.68
N LEU A 595 -15.57 -20.70 -7.00
CA LEU A 595 -15.59 -21.43 -5.73
C LEU A 595 -14.99 -22.83 -5.86
N GLU A 596 -15.05 -23.45 -7.05
CA GLU A 596 -14.36 -24.71 -7.35
C GLU A 596 -12.86 -24.63 -7.01
N GLY A 597 -12.20 -23.54 -7.41
CA GLY A 597 -10.76 -23.36 -7.16
C GLY A 597 -10.41 -23.18 -5.68
N ILE A 598 -11.38 -22.86 -4.81
CA ILE A 598 -11.20 -22.92 -3.35
C ILE A 598 -11.17 -24.38 -2.91
N ILE A 599 -12.08 -25.20 -3.41
CA ILE A 599 -12.19 -26.63 -3.09
C ILE A 599 -10.99 -27.42 -3.62
N GLU A 600 -10.51 -27.11 -4.84
CA GLU A 600 -9.29 -27.70 -5.41
C GLU A 600 -8.05 -27.42 -4.55
N LYS A 601 -8.04 -26.30 -3.82
CA LYS A 601 -6.94 -25.89 -2.94
C LYS A 601 -7.11 -26.33 -1.49
N ASP A 602 -8.25 -26.89 -1.10
CA ASP A 602 -8.53 -27.27 0.30
C ASP A 602 -7.47 -28.23 0.84
N ASN A 603 -6.84 -27.85 1.94
CA ASN A 603 -5.89 -28.68 2.65
C ASN A 603 -5.90 -28.34 4.14
N PRO A 604 -6.61 -29.12 4.99
CA PRO A 604 -6.72 -28.84 6.43
C PRO A 604 -5.41 -28.97 7.20
N GLU A 605 -4.36 -29.57 6.60
CA GLU A 605 -3.01 -29.60 7.20
C GLU A 605 -2.27 -28.26 7.04
N ILE A 606 -2.73 -27.39 6.14
CA ILE A 606 -2.14 -26.08 5.87
C ILE A 606 -3.12 -25.00 6.33
N TYR A 607 -2.75 -24.27 7.38
CA TYR A 607 -3.59 -23.22 7.99
C TYR A 607 -4.20 -22.22 6.99
N ASP A 608 -3.44 -21.83 5.95
CA ASP A 608 -3.90 -20.87 4.94
C ASP A 608 -4.84 -21.46 3.88
N TYR A 609 -4.98 -22.80 3.83
CA TYR A 609 -5.82 -23.54 2.87
C TYR A 609 -6.88 -24.42 3.55
N ASP A 610 -7.10 -24.26 4.86
CA ASP A 610 -8.14 -24.98 5.59
C ASP A 610 -9.52 -24.36 5.31
N VAL A 611 -10.30 -24.96 4.39
CA VAL A 611 -11.59 -24.42 3.97
C VAL A 611 -12.67 -24.71 5.01
N PRO A 612 -13.46 -23.71 5.46
CA PRO A 612 -14.53 -23.93 6.44
C PRO A 612 -15.58 -24.95 5.97
N ASP A 613 -16.00 -25.84 6.88
CA ASP A 613 -16.98 -26.90 6.60
C ASP A 613 -18.32 -26.38 6.07
N GLN A 614 -18.75 -25.21 6.53
CA GLN A 614 -19.95 -24.56 6.02
C GLN A 614 -19.82 -24.17 4.55
N LEU A 615 -18.66 -23.65 4.13
CA LEU A 615 -18.42 -23.29 2.73
C LEU A 615 -18.38 -24.55 1.84
N LYS A 616 -17.75 -25.63 2.32
CA LYS A 616 -17.79 -26.95 1.67
C LYS A 616 -19.21 -27.48 1.52
N THR A 617 -20.05 -27.30 2.55
CA THR A 617 -21.46 -27.72 2.53
C THR A 617 -22.25 -26.96 1.48
N LEU A 618 -22.10 -25.62 1.41
CA LEU A 618 -22.74 -24.79 0.39
C LEU A 618 -22.31 -25.20 -1.02
N TYR A 619 -21.02 -25.45 -1.21
CA TYR A 619 -20.46 -25.95 -2.47
C TYR A 619 -21.07 -27.31 -2.88
N ASN A 620 -21.04 -28.31 -2.00
CA ASN A 620 -21.53 -29.66 -2.29
C ASN A 620 -23.03 -29.69 -2.60
N LYS A 621 -23.82 -28.83 -1.94
CA LYS A 621 -25.27 -28.71 -2.17
C LYS A 621 -25.62 -27.81 -3.35
N LYS A 622 -24.64 -27.09 -3.91
CA LYS A 622 -24.85 -26.01 -4.89
C LYS A 622 -25.88 -24.96 -4.42
N ASP A 623 -25.90 -24.67 -3.12
CA ASP A 623 -26.82 -23.67 -2.54
C ASP A 623 -26.25 -22.26 -2.73
N TYR A 624 -26.22 -21.82 -3.99
CA TYR A 624 -25.63 -20.55 -4.39
C TYR A 624 -26.65 -19.42 -4.52
N GLY A 625 -27.95 -19.75 -4.50
CA GLY A 625 -29.03 -18.78 -4.70
C GLY A 625 -28.84 -17.92 -5.96
N GLN A 626 -29.03 -16.62 -5.81
CA GLN A 626 -28.98 -15.65 -6.91
C GLN A 626 -27.57 -15.20 -7.32
N TYR A 627 -26.52 -15.72 -6.67
CA TYR A 627 -25.13 -15.26 -6.83
C TYR A 627 -24.35 -16.07 -7.85
N ALA A 628 -24.90 -17.21 -8.31
CA ALA A 628 -24.26 -18.04 -9.32
C ALA A 628 -24.54 -17.54 -10.75
N GLU A 629 -23.56 -17.74 -11.62
CA GLU A 629 -23.67 -17.58 -13.06
C GLU A 629 -23.38 -18.92 -13.71
N ASN A 630 -24.33 -19.45 -14.49
CA ASN A 630 -24.24 -20.77 -15.12
C ASN A 630 -23.91 -21.92 -14.14
N GLY A 631 -24.40 -21.81 -12.89
CA GLY A 631 -24.18 -22.82 -11.86
C GLY A 631 -22.82 -22.73 -11.16
N GLU A 632 -22.02 -21.70 -11.43
CA GLU A 632 -20.74 -21.42 -10.78
C GLU A 632 -20.82 -20.14 -9.94
N VAL A 633 -20.17 -20.11 -8.79
CA VAL A 633 -19.96 -18.87 -8.01
C VAL A 633 -18.59 -18.32 -8.36
N HIS A 634 -18.55 -17.17 -9.02
CA HIS A 634 -17.30 -16.46 -9.29
C HIS A 634 -16.78 -15.85 -7.97
N VAL A 635 -15.47 -15.95 -7.74
CA VAL A 635 -14.83 -15.52 -6.48
C VAL A 635 -14.05 -14.23 -6.70
N CYS A 636 -13.11 -14.22 -7.64
CA CYS A 636 -12.34 -13.05 -8.00
C CYS A 636 -12.35 -12.84 -9.51
N PHE A 637 -12.01 -11.63 -9.93
CA PHE A 637 -11.71 -11.31 -11.32
C PHE A 637 -10.52 -10.35 -11.43
N ILE A 638 -10.00 -10.23 -12.65
CA ILE A 638 -8.90 -9.34 -12.99
C ILE A 638 -9.28 -8.39 -14.12
N ALA A 639 -8.71 -7.19 -14.08
CA ALA A 639 -8.89 -6.18 -15.10
C ALA A 639 -7.60 -5.37 -15.30
N SER A 640 -7.53 -4.64 -16.40
CA SER A 640 -6.35 -3.86 -16.80
C SER A 640 -6.23 -2.50 -16.10
N ASN A 641 -6.89 -2.29 -14.96
CA ASN A 641 -6.81 -0.98 -14.28
C ASN A 641 -5.43 -0.81 -13.62
N HIS A 642 -4.82 0.37 -13.77
CA HIS A 642 -3.56 0.67 -13.12
C HIS A 642 -3.77 0.97 -11.62
N THR A 643 -3.45 0.01 -10.75
CA THR A 643 -3.51 0.18 -9.30
C THR A 643 -2.14 0.06 -8.63
N THR A 644 -2.07 0.50 -7.37
CA THR A 644 -0.96 0.27 -6.44
C THR A 644 -1.47 0.14 -5.01
N GLY A 645 -0.58 -0.06 -4.03
CA GLY A 645 -0.94 -0.03 -2.61
C GLY A 645 -1.74 1.22 -2.26
N GLY A 646 -2.72 1.10 -1.37
CA GLY A 646 -3.70 2.15 -1.08
C GLY A 646 -5.00 2.05 -1.89
N ASN A 647 -4.99 1.37 -3.05
CA ASN A 647 -6.23 0.96 -3.74
C ASN A 647 -6.89 -0.28 -3.13
N SER A 648 -6.33 -0.83 -2.05
CA SER A 648 -6.99 -1.88 -1.28
C SER A 648 -8.33 -1.35 -0.75
N GLY A 649 -9.42 -2.03 -1.09
CA GLY A 649 -10.78 -1.65 -0.74
C GLY A 649 -11.31 -0.54 -1.65
N SER A 650 -10.80 -0.40 -2.87
CA SER A 650 -11.39 0.53 -3.84
C SER A 650 -12.53 -0.14 -4.61
N PRO A 651 -13.61 0.59 -4.93
CA PRO A 651 -14.68 0.08 -5.75
C PRO A 651 -14.17 -0.13 -7.17
N VAL A 652 -14.52 -1.29 -7.73
CA VAL A 652 -14.44 -1.56 -9.17
C VAL A 652 -15.85 -1.38 -9.73
N LEU A 653 -16.01 -0.38 -10.57
CA LEU A 653 -17.28 0.06 -11.12
C LEU A 653 -17.40 -0.30 -12.60
N ASN A 654 -18.60 -0.66 -13.03
CA ASN A 654 -18.90 -0.94 -14.43
C ASN A 654 -19.17 0.36 -15.22
N ALA A 655 -19.50 0.21 -16.51
CA ALA A 655 -19.84 1.31 -17.43
C ALA A 655 -20.96 2.26 -16.96
N ASN A 656 -21.85 1.81 -16.06
CA ASN A 656 -22.96 2.59 -15.51
C ASN A 656 -22.66 3.17 -14.12
N GLY A 657 -21.46 2.94 -13.56
CA GLY A 657 -21.14 3.34 -12.19
C GLY A 657 -21.65 2.41 -11.09
N ASP A 658 -22.11 1.20 -11.42
CA ASP A 658 -22.53 0.21 -10.44
C ASP A 658 -21.32 -0.63 -9.97
N LEU A 659 -21.30 -1.00 -8.68
CA LEU A 659 -20.25 -1.82 -8.07
C LEU A 659 -20.31 -3.26 -8.61
N ILE A 660 -19.19 -3.71 -9.18
CA ILE A 660 -18.99 -5.09 -9.67
C ILE A 660 -17.93 -5.83 -8.86
N GLY A 661 -17.09 -5.13 -8.09
CA GLY A 661 -16.10 -5.77 -7.25
C GLY A 661 -15.34 -4.82 -6.34
N VAL A 662 -14.52 -5.39 -5.46
CA VAL A 662 -13.68 -4.66 -4.51
C VAL A 662 -12.22 -4.98 -4.81
N ASN A 663 -11.43 -3.99 -5.20
CA ASN A 663 -10.00 -4.18 -5.51
C ASN A 663 -9.23 -4.56 -4.24
N PHE A 664 -8.32 -5.54 -4.31
CA PHE A 664 -7.53 -5.93 -3.13
C PHE A 664 -6.07 -6.27 -3.40
N ASP A 665 -5.69 -6.56 -4.65
CA ASP A 665 -4.32 -6.94 -4.97
C ASP A 665 -3.95 -6.66 -6.43
N ARG A 666 -2.74 -7.06 -6.84
CA ARG A 666 -2.23 -7.05 -8.21
C ARG A 666 -1.60 -8.38 -8.55
N CYS A 667 -1.63 -8.75 -9.83
CA CYS A 667 -0.92 -9.94 -10.28
C CYS A 667 0.61 -9.77 -10.15
N TRP A 668 1.31 -10.90 -10.10
CA TRP A 668 2.73 -10.94 -9.80
C TRP A 668 3.55 -10.29 -10.91
N GLU A 669 3.19 -10.60 -12.15
CA GLU A 669 3.74 -10.02 -13.38
C GLU A 669 3.43 -8.55 -13.55
N GLY A 670 2.60 -7.95 -12.67
CA GLY A 670 2.25 -6.53 -12.63
C GLY A 670 2.84 -5.76 -11.43
N THR A 671 3.60 -6.39 -10.54
CA THR A 671 4.15 -5.72 -9.32
C THR A 671 5.15 -4.58 -9.59
N MET A 672 5.70 -4.49 -10.81
CA MET A 672 6.54 -3.41 -11.32
C MET A 672 5.75 -2.18 -11.80
N SER A 673 4.42 -2.24 -11.80
CA SER A 673 3.57 -1.16 -12.30
C SER A 673 3.80 0.16 -11.60
N ASP A 674 4.34 0.18 -10.38
CA ASP A 674 4.71 1.41 -9.67
C ASP A 674 5.79 2.24 -10.39
N ILE A 675 6.51 1.66 -11.36
CA ILE A 675 7.63 2.29 -12.08
C ILE A 675 7.44 2.21 -13.60
N MET A 676 6.85 1.10 -14.07
CA MET A 676 6.57 0.87 -15.48
C MET A 676 5.38 -0.07 -15.63
N TYR A 677 4.26 0.48 -16.11
CA TYR A 677 3.08 -0.30 -16.44
C TYR A 677 3.27 -1.11 -17.73
N ASP A 678 2.81 -2.35 -17.72
CA ASP A 678 2.82 -3.29 -18.84
C ASP A 678 1.38 -3.68 -19.17
N LYS A 679 0.80 -3.09 -20.21
CA LYS A 679 -0.60 -3.33 -20.60
C LYS A 679 -0.93 -4.82 -20.84
N ASP A 680 0.06 -5.61 -21.23
CA ASP A 680 -0.16 -7.00 -21.62
C ASP A 680 -0.27 -7.90 -20.38
N GLN A 681 0.40 -7.57 -19.26
CA GLN A 681 0.45 -8.40 -18.06
C GLN A 681 -0.01 -7.74 -16.76
N CYS A 682 0.02 -6.42 -16.64
CA CYS A 682 -0.44 -5.71 -15.44
C CYS A 682 -1.95 -5.89 -15.27
N ARG A 683 -2.35 -6.46 -14.14
CA ARG A 683 -3.74 -6.64 -13.77
C ARG A 683 -3.96 -6.30 -12.31
N ASN A 684 -5.02 -5.55 -12.04
CA ASN A 684 -5.56 -5.44 -10.69
C ASN A 684 -6.41 -6.70 -10.40
N ILE A 685 -6.39 -7.18 -9.17
CA ILE A 685 -7.19 -8.32 -8.70
C ILE A 685 -8.31 -7.76 -7.81
N ALA A 686 -9.54 -8.14 -8.13
CA ALA A 686 -10.73 -7.71 -7.43
C ALA A 686 -11.56 -8.90 -6.96
N LEU A 687 -12.19 -8.75 -5.79
CA LEU A 687 -13.23 -9.62 -5.30
C LEU A 687 -14.47 -9.41 -6.18
N ASP A 688 -15.08 -10.47 -6.70
CA ASP A 688 -16.39 -10.38 -7.34
C ASP A 688 -17.42 -10.03 -6.27
N ILE A 689 -18.17 -8.94 -6.46
CA ILE A 689 -19.11 -8.47 -5.44
C ILE A 689 -20.18 -9.52 -5.13
N ARG A 690 -20.52 -10.39 -6.09
CA ARG A 690 -21.48 -11.49 -5.87
C ARG A 690 -20.94 -12.52 -4.88
N TYR A 691 -19.62 -12.74 -4.82
CA TYR A 691 -19.03 -13.60 -3.80
C TYR A 691 -19.15 -12.99 -2.40
N ALA A 692 -18.92 -11.69 -2.26
CA ALA A 692 -19.14 -11.01 -0.98
C ALA A 692 -20.60 -11.17 -0.51
N LEU A 693 -21.56 -10.92 -1.40
CA LEU A 693 -22.98 -11.09 -1.11
C LEU A 693 -23.35 -12.55 -0.82
N PHE A 694 -22.78 -13.52 -1.54
CA PHE A 694 -22.96 -14.94 -1.28
C PHE A 694 -22.47 -15.32 0.13
N ILE A 695 -21.31 -14.81 0.56
CA ILE A 695 -20.80 -15.05 1.91
C ILE A 695 -21.69 -14.36 2.96
N ILE A 696 -22.14 -13.14 2.74
CA ILE A 696 -23.04 -12.43 3.66
C ILE A 696 -24.39 -13.16 3.81
N ASP A 697 -24.99 -13.62 2.70
CA ASP A 697 -26.28 -14.29 2.70
C ASP A 697 -26.17 -15.76 3.13
N LYS A 698 -25.48 -16.58 2.33
CA LYS A 698 -25.51 -18.04 2.44
C LYS A 698 -24.57 -18.59 3.51
N PHE A 699 -23.42 -17.96 3.71
CA PHE A 699 -22.47 -18.39 4.72
C PHE A 699 -22.76 -17.75 6.09
N ALA A 700 -23.04 -16.46 6.14
CA ALA A 700 -23.24 -15.77 7.41
C ALA A 700 -24.69 -15.73 7.91
N GLY A 701 -25.67 -15.89 7.01
CA GLY A 701 -27.08 -15.71 7.36
C GLY A 701 -27.43 -14.26 7.72
N ALA A 702 -26.67 -13.28 7.24
CA ALA A 702 -26.83 -11.85 7.54
C ALA A 702 -27.66 -11.13 6.46
N ASP A 703 -28.83 -11.70 6.13
CA ASP A 703 -29.73 -11.23 5.06
C ASP A 703 -30.22 -9.78 5.26
N HIS A 704 -30.29 -9.31 6.50
CA HIS A 704 -30.62 -7.93 6.83
C HIS A 704 -29.64 -6.90 6.22
N LEU A 705 -28.36 -7.26 6.03
CA LEU A 705 -27.40 -6.41 5.34
C LEU A 705 -27.67 -6.35 3.84
N ILE A 706 -28.06 -7.49 3.24
CA ILE A 706 -28.46 -7.54 1.82
C ILE A 706 -29.68 -6.66 1.55
N LYS A 707 -30.67 -6.67 2.46
CA LYS A 707 -31.87 -5.83 2.37
C LYS A 707 -31.60 -4.33 2.45
N GLU A 708 -30.47 -3.94 3.03
CA GLU A 708 -30.03 -2.55 3.14
C GLU A 708 -29.37 -2.04 1.84
N MET A 709 -28.88 -2.95 0.99
CA MET A 709 -28.16 -2.65 -0.24
C MET A 709 -29.11 -2.48 -1.43
N SER A 710 -28.69 -1.71 -2.44
CA SER A 710 -29.45 -1.57 -3.70
C SER A 710 -28.87 -2.48 -4.77
N LEU A 711 -29.51 -3.62 -5.02
CA LEU A 711 -29.09 -4.58 -6.05
C LEU A 711 -29.72 -4.25 -7.42
N VAL A 712 -28.93 -4.26 -8.48
CA VAL A 712 -29.37 -3.91 -9.85
C VAL A 712 -29.03 -5.00 -10.89
N ARG A 713 -29.88 -5.14 -11.91
CA ARG A 713 -29.72 -6.05 -13.06
C ARG A 713 -30.06 -5.31 -14.36
N LYS A 714 -29.24 -5.45 -15.39
CA LYS A 714 -29.49 -4.92 -16.75
C LYS A 714 -30.60 -5.69 -17.46
N ASN A 715 -30.71 -6.99 -17.20
CA ASN A 715 -31.78 -7.85 -17.72
C ASN A 715 -32.51 -8.50 -16.52
N PRO A 716 -33.73 -8.08 -16.16
CA PRO A 716 -34.50 -8.79 -15.15
C PRO A 716 -34.73 -10.22 -15.64
N VAL A 717 -34.19 -11.19 -14.90
CA VAL A 717 -34.51 -12.60 -15.13
C VAL A 717 -35.98 -12.77 -14.74
N GLU A 718 -36.84 -13.16 -15.69
CA GLU A 718 -38.15 -13.70 -15.35
C GLU A 718 -37.91 -14.92 -14.46
N ILE A 719 -38.10 -14.74 -13.14
CA ILE A 719 -38.15 -15.86 -12.21
C ILE A 719 -39.43 -16.62 -12.57
N LYS A 720 -39.29 -17.69 -13.35
CA LYS A 720 -40.34 -18.70 -13.42
C LYS A 720 -40.44 -19.33 -12.03
N VAL A 721 -41.48 -18.94 -11.32
CA VAL A 721 -41.93 -19.67 -10.14
C VAL A 721 -42.48 -21.00 -10.65
N GLU A 722 -41.77 -22.09 -10.39
CA GLU A 722 -42.35 -23.44 -10.41
C GLU A 722 -42.86 -23.80 -9.01
#